data_AF-A0A169FW57-F1
#
_entry.id   AF-A0A169FW57-F1
#
_cell.length_a   1.000
_cell.length_b   1.000
_cell.length_c   1.000
_cell.angle_alpha   90.00
_cell.angle_beta   90.00
_cell.angle_gamma   90.00
#
_symmetry.space_group_name_H-M   'P 1'
#
loop_
_entity.id
_entity.type
_entity.pdbx_description
1 polymer ?
#
loop_
_entity_poly.entity_id
_entity_poly.type
_entity_poly.pdbx_seq_one_letter_code
_entity_poly.pdbx_strand_id
1 'polypeptide(L)'
;MFKSFSDVSRGTLEAFSEEVRNLNNEDLSFSPSALKKVLLVELTVYAFEKSFGSEKATIDNVWSVFPNYKSLYPASQDEASIEIIRIFFGSNFSHINWKDTVREYLRLDNFIRMYRLGEDEKFIQKSVSVFTERLTHYKTLLNPKTVMPTSREYPPFLTKDKIDNIYFYSSSDSKKNNIKKYMMTTEGGGKRAVPEHLVKEENILKEQLNELRLPQQRKKVPFEILSTNIDEETWKTTAQYINEFIQANKQLYTDEENSRMRDWTAAADIFKLTPTNPTSNKFLYKDKVSIGGIVGAGKSTFLQLELFRLKQLKAKTAVMTVNVVDTLELVYKLHLVGLKAVPLIGKRNMAQHLKNFIKKVKREAARDYQKNPLSELSLQYVLQFFSGVCTAEILADAKESTGSPCVSLYHHDEQFSCPMFDRCGKYTVERQLADADVWVGTQSAFIHTKPNVLVNPYDFTYAELAYEMMDVIYVDEADSVQEAVDGSFLSQNILLGNKDALFDNSFLAARNTLDKRYDFSSSKTSKEWRHFVNETSKVAHYLYELIQDSAYIRREVKNYAFGHHQLLSKITKSLFKKVKQVAKHPFYETMITVDFPNSNEKGDMSLEKVIRKYIRDIDEVKIYSGNAIEQKKQEQDLTEGLLNKILVKYDYSELSVYTGMKEVEKKQLLLLFQFYIYLINFDSHFKYLLKIKHQVENILGEEIPEISSVFKNVKRFLPFLPYAATGRSFQYFFRETHGGEEGSVGTFRTYDYLAVGRHFLMNFSNLFENITQKRDLLWSLCQEPALLKVQSIIISILTWIICWKQQL
;
A
#
# COMPACT_ATOMS: atom_id res chain seq x y z
N MET A 1 3.85 -18.85 -28.47
CA MET A 1 4.68 -17.89 -29.23
C MET A 1 4.60 -18.31 -30.68
N PHE A 2 3.93 -17.51 -31.51
CA PHE A 2 3.72 -17.79 -32.93
C PHE A 2 5.03 -17.55 -33.72
N LYS A 3 5.18 -18.17 -34.89
CA LYS A 3 6.33 -17.89 -35.78
C LYS A 3 6.21 -16.46 -36.33
N SER A 4 7.33 -15.73 -36.41
CA SER A 4 7.32 -14.37 -36.97
C SER A 4 7.07 -14.40 -38.49
N PHE A 5 6.51 -13.32 -39.06
CA PHE A 5 6.34 -13.24 -40.51
C PHE A 5 7.67 -13.42 -41.26
N SER A 6 8.78 -12.90 -40.74
CA SER A 6 10.12 -13.08 -41.32
C SER A 6 10.59 -14.53 -41.36
N ASP A 7 10.16 -15.37 -40.41
CA ASP A 7 10.55 -16.78 -40.38
C ASP A 7 9.74 -17.60 -41.38
N VAL A 8 8.44 -17.31 -41.50
CA VAL A 8 7.52 -18.07 -42.35
C VAL A 8 7.61 -17.66 -43.82
N SER A 9 7.87 -16.38 -44.10
CA SER A 9 7.96 -15.85 -45.47
C SER A 9 9.34 -16.01 -46.13
N ARG A 10 10.36 -16.52 -45.40
CA ARG A 10 11.74 -16.61 -45.88
C ARG A 10 11.86 -17.36 -47.20
N GLY A 11 11.30 -18.58 -47.29
CA GLY A 11 11.35 -19.38 -48.53
C GLY A 11 10.58 -18.73 -49.69
N THR A 12 9.47 -18.03 -49.40
CA THR A 12 8.74 -17.27 -50.42
C THR A 12 9.52 -16.07 -50.91
N LEU A 13 10.23 -15.38 -50.02
CA LEU A 13 11.06 -14.23 -50.36
C LEU A 13 12.32 -14.64 -51.14
N GLU A 14 12.91 -15.79 -50.82
CA GLU A 14 14.03 -16.39 -51.56
C GLU A 14 13.61 -16.76 -53.00
N ALA A 15 12.50 -17.50 -53.16
CA ALA A 15 11.96 -17.85 -54.47
C ALA A 15 11.59 -16.60 -55.30
N PHE A 16 10.96 -15.60 -54.67
CA PHE A 16 10.63 -14.35 -55.34
C PHE A 16 11.89 -13.57 -55.75
N SER A 17 12.91 -13.54 -54.90
CA SER A 17 14.19 -12.88 -55.21
C SER A 17 14.94 -13.58 -56.35
N GLU A 18 14.88 -14.90 -56.43
CA GLU A 18 15.52 -15.70 -57.47
C GLU A 18 14.87 -15.48 -58.84
N GLU A 19 13.53 -15.47 -58.92
CA GLU A 19 12.85 -15.16 -60.18
C GLU A 19 13.07 -13.73 -60.66
N VAL A 20 13.12 -12.76 -59.75
CA VAL A 20 13.47 -11.38 -60.09
C VAL A 20 14.90 -11.28 -60.62
N ARG A 21 15.84 -12.06 -60.07
CA ARG A 21 17.22 -12.14 -60.58
C ARG A 21 17.30 -12.78 -61.96
N ASN A 22 16.53 -13.84 -62.22
CA ASN A 22 16.55 -14.57 -63.48
C ASN A 22 15.98 -13.77 -64.67
N LEU A 23 15.23 -12.70 -64.41
CA LEU A 23 14.66 -11.81 -65.42
C LEU A 23 15.53 -10.59 -65.74
N ASN A 24 16.58 -10.33 -64.95
CA ASN A 24 17.37 -9.11 -65.08
C ASN A 24 18.43 -9.22 -66.19
N ASN A 25 18.28 -8.38 -67.22
CA ASN A 25 19.39 -7.67 -67.85
C ASN A 25 19.95 -6.65 -66.83
N GLU A 26 21.26 -6.38 -66.87
CA GLU A 26 22.14 -5.91 -65.78
C GLU A 26 21.78 -4.63 -64.95
N ASP A 27 20.65 -3.95 -65.14
CA ASP A 27 20.40 -2.59 -64.59
C ASP A 27 19.30 -2.43 -63.50
N LEU A 28 18.65 -3.50 -63.00
CA LEU A 28 17.56 -3.39 -62.00
C LEU A 28 17.82 -4.20 -60.71
N SER A 29 18.65 -3.70 -59.80
CA SER A 29 18.85 -4.34 -58.49
C SER A 29 17.77 -3.91 -57.47
N PHE A 30 16.83 -4.80 -57.11
CA PHE A 30 15.90 -4.55 -56.00
C PHE A 30 16.49 -4.99 -54.66
N SER A 31 16.31 -4.18 -53.62
CA SER A 31 16.73 -4.57 -52.27
C SER A 31 15.78 -5.66 -51.71
N PRO A 32 16.28 -6.60 -50.88
CA PRO A 32 15.43 -7.58 -50.19
C PRO A 32 14.33 -6.92 -49.33
N SER A 33 14.58 -5.70 -48.84
CA SER A 33 13.61 -4.89 -48.11
C SER A 33 12.43 -4.45 -49.00
N ALA A 34 12.69 -4.08 -50.26
CA ALA A 34 11.65 -3.70 -51.22
C ALA A 34 10.75 -4.88 -51.57
N LEU A 35 11.33 -6.06 -51.83
CA LEU A 35 10.56 -7.28 -52.12
C LEU A 35 9.74 -7.75 -50.91
N LYS A 36 10.26 -7.58 -49.69
CA LYS A 36 9.50 -7.84 -48.46
C LYS A 36 8.27 -6.94 -48.33
N LYS A 37 8.37 -5.66 -48.70
CA LYS A 37 7.24 -4.71 -48.71
C LYS A 37 6.19 -5.10 -49.74
N VAL A 38 6.60 -5.59 -50.93
CA VAL A 38 5.69 -6.16 -51.94
C VAL A 38 4.89 -7.32 -51.34
N LEU A 39 5.57 -8.33 -50.79
CA LEU A 39 4.88 -9.49 -50.20
C LEU A 39 3.92 -9.09 -49.07
N LEU A 40 4.30 -8.11 -48.26
CA LEU A 40 3.50 -7.64 -47.12
C LEU A 40 2.21 -6.94 -47.57
N VAL A 41 2.29 -5.97 -48.48
CA VAL A 41 1.11 -5.22 -48.96
C VAL A 41 0.16 -6.17 -49.69
N GLU A 42 0.69 -6.99 -50.59
CA GLU A 42 -0.11 -7.88 -51.42
C GLU A 42 -0.75 -9.01 -50.61
N LEU A 43 -0.04 -9.60 -49.63
CA LEU A 43 -0.60 -10.62 -48.74
C LEU A 43 -1.75 -10.05 -47.89
N THR A 44 -1.62 -8.80 -47.43
CA THR A 44 -2.65 -8.13 -46.62
C THR A 44 -3.90 -7.81 -47.45
N VAL A 45 -3.71 -7.25 -48.64
CA VAL A 45 -4.82 -6.95 -49.58
C VAL A 45 -5.51 -8.25 -49.99
N TYR A 46 -4.74 -9.29 -50.31
CA TYR A 46 -5.29 -10.61 -50.67
C TYR A 46 -6.08 -11.25 -49.53
N ALA A 47 -5.59 -11.18 -48.29
CA ALA A 47 -6.31 -11.67 -47.12
C ALA A 47 -7.62 -10.90 -46.90
N PHE A 48 -7.61 -9.58 -47.08
CA PHE A 48 -8.82 -8.75 -46.99
C PHE A 48 -9.87 -9.15 -48.03
N GLU A 49 -9.49 -9.20 -49.31
CA GLU A 49 -10.40 -9.57 -50.40
C GLU A 49 -10.99 -10.97 -50.21
N LYS A 50 -10.16 -11.93 -49.75
CA LYS A 50 -10.60 -13.30 -49.44
C LYS A 50 -11.60 -13.36 -48.28
N SER A 51 -11.40 -12.57 -47.25
CA SER A 51 -12.24 -12.59 -46.04
C SER A 51 -13.55 -11.82 -46.21
N PHE A 52 -13.61 -10.84 -47.12
CA PHE A 52 -14.79 -9.97 -47.27
C PHE A 52 -15.49 -10.05 -48.62
N GLY A 53 -14.96 -10.79 -49.61
CA GLY A 53 -15.63 -11.34 -50.79
C GLY A 53 -16.28 -10.35 -51.77
N SER A 54 -17.23 -9.53 -51.30
CA SER A 54 -17.99 -8.54 -52.06
C SER A 54 -17.41 -7.12 -51.98
N GLU A 55 -16.57 -6.83 -50.99
CA GLU A 55 -15.94 -5.51 -50.83
C GLU A 55 -14.55 -5.47 -51.47
N LYS A 56 -14.30 -4.45 -52.30
CA LYS A 56 -12.96 -4.17 -52.84
C LYS A 56 -12.10 -3.50 -51.79
N ALA A 57 -10.85 -3.96 -51.67
CA ALA A 57 -9.88 -3.41 -50.73
C ALA A 57 -9.56 -1.94 -51.03
N THR A 58 -9.68 -1.07 -50.02
CA THR A 58 -9.16 0.31 -50.02
C THR A 58 -8.02 0.43 -49.01
N ILE A 59 -7.23 1.50 -49.10
CA ILE A 59 -6.16 1.76 -48.13
C ILE A 59 -6.72 1.81 -46.70
N ASP A 60 -7.86 2.47 -46.50
CA ASP A 60 -8.43 2.67 -45.16
C ASP A 60 -9.16 1.42 -44.63
N ASN A 61 -9.88 0.67 -45.47
CA ASN A 61 -10.58 -0.55 -45.02
C ASN A 61 -9.63 -1.72 -44.79
N VAL A 62 -8.51 -1.81 -45.51
CA VAL A 62 -7.50 -2.84 -45.21
C VAL A 62 -6.83 -2.56 -43.86
N TRP A 63 -6.57 -1.28 -43.54
CA TRP A 63 -5.97 -0.91 -42.26
C TRP A 63 -6.85 -1.26 -41.06
N SER A 64 -8.16 -1.06 -41.19
CA SER A 64 -9.10 -1.23 -40.08
C SER A 64 -9.23 -2.68 -39.57
N VAL A 65 -8.66 -3.64 -40.31
CA VAL A 65 -8.57 -5.04 -39.91
C VAL A 65 -7.53 -5.26 -38.80
N PHE A 66 -6.48 -4.44 -38.71
CA PHE A 66 -5.40 -4.60 -37.73
C PHE A 66 -5.79 -4.32 -36.26
N PRO A 67 -6.56 -3.26 -35.93
CA PRO A 67 -6.82 -2.84 -34.54
C PRO A 67 -7.75 -3.73 -33.69
N ASN A 68 -8.14 -4.92 -34.17
CA ASN A 68 -9.04 -5.87 -33.49
C ASN A 68 -10.40 -5.29 -33.04
N TYR A 69 -10.94 -4.29 -33.76
CA TYR A 69 -12.29 -3.78 -33.52
C TYR A 69 -13.35 -4.64 -34.21
N LYS A 70 -13.60 -5.85 -33.67
CA LYS A 70 -14.56 -6.81 -34.24
C LYS A 70 -15.99 -6.24 -34.41
N SER A 71 -16.35 -5.18 -33.68
CA SER A 71 -17.66 -4.53 -33.73
C SER A 71 -17.89 -3.59 -34.92
N LEU A 72 -16.84 -3.25 -35.68
CA LEU A 72 -16.91 -2.23 -36.74
C LEU A 72 -17.09 -2.79 -38.15
N TYR A 73 -17.13 -4.13 -38.32
CA TYR A 73 -17.22 -4.76 -39.65
C TYR A 73 -18.26 -5.89 -39.72
N PRO A 74 -18.79 -6.17 -40.93
CA PRO A 74 -19.62 -7.35 -41.19
C PRO A 74 -18.87 -8.65 -40.83
N ALA A 75 -19.63 -9.73 -40.62
CA ALA A 75 -19.04 -11.06 -40.39
C ALA A 75 -18.18 -11.47 -41.60
N SER A 76 -16.87 -11.68 -41.37
CA SER A 76 -15.94 -12.13 -42.40
C SER A 76 -16.22 -13.59 -42.80
N GLN A 77 -16.12 -13.91 -44.09
CA GLN A 77 -16.26 -15.27 -44.62
C GLN A 77 -15.08 -16.18 -44.25
N ASP A 78 -13.89 -15.59 -44.01
CA ASP A 78 -12.66 -16.29 -43.62
C ASP A 78 -11.95 -15.54 -42.48
N GLU A 79 -12.42 -15.74 -41.24
CA GLU A 79 -11.86 -15.09 -40.04
C GLU A 79 -10.40 -15.53 -39.77
N ALA A 80 -10.03 -16.75 -40.18
CA ALA A 80 -8.71 -17.32 -39.94
C ALA A 80 -7.60 -16.53 -40.66
N SER A 81 -7.83 -16.10 -41.91
CA SER A 81 -6.87 -15.28 -42.66
C SER A 81 -6.64 -13.92 -41.99
N ILE A 82 -7.69 -13.31 -41.44
CA ILE A 82 -7.60 -12.04 -40.70
C ILE A 82 -6.80 -12.19 -39.41
N GLU A 83 -7.04 -13.26 -38.65
CA GLU A 83 -6.28 -13.52 -37.42
C GLU A 83 -4.79 -13.75 -37.70
N ILE A 84 -4.45 -14.43 -38.79
CA ILE A 84 -3.06 -14.63 -39.21
C ILE A 84 -2.37 -13.31 -39.55
N ILE A 85 -3.04 -12.43 -40.31
CA ILE A 85 -2.54 -11.08 -40.61
C ILE A 85 -2.36 -10.27 -39.33
N ARG A 86 -3.30 -10.35 -38.38
CA ARG A 86 -3.16 -9.71 -37.06
C ARG A 86 -1.99 -10.27 -36.25
N ILE A 87 -1.72 -11.56 -36.33
CA ILE A 87 -0.55 -12.17 -35.67
C ILE A 87 0.76 -11.69 -36.32
N PHE A 88 0.82 -11.65 -37.64
CA PHE A 88 2.02 -11.22 -38.37
C PHE A 88 2.32 -9.73 -38.23
N PHE A 89 1.28 -8.90 -38.12
CA PHE A 89 1.41 -7.46 -38.35
C PHE A 89 0.70 -6.58 -37.30
N GLY A 90 -0.11 -7.12 -36.40
CA GLY A 90 -0.94 -6.34 -35.47
C GLY A 90 -0.16 -5.41 -34.53
N SER A 91 1.09 -5.72 -34.20
CA SER A 91 1.94 -4.87 -33.35
C SER A 91 2.67 -3.74 -34.10
N ASN A 92 2.70 -3.76 -35.44
CA ASN A 92 3.63 -2.96 -36.24
C ASN A 92 2.95 -1.96 -37.19
N PHE A 93 1.61 -1.96 -37.29
CA PHE A 93 0.89 -1.15 -38.27
C PHE A 93 0.01 -0.07 -37.62
N SER A 94 0.59 1.13 -37.47
CA SER A 94 -0.20 2.36 -37.36
C SER A 94 -0.81 2.73 -38.71
N HIS A 95 -1.87 3.55 -38.72
CA HIS A 95 -2.50 4.00 -39.97
C HIS A 95 -1.52 4.75 -40.87
N ILE A 96 -0.65 5.57 -40.26
CA ILE A 96 0.40 6.33 -40.95
C ILE A 96 1.43 5.36 -41.58
N ASN A 97 1.93 4.40 -40.82
CA ASN A 97 2.91 3.42 -41.32
C ASN A 97 2.35 2.57 -42.46
N TRP A 98 1.06 2.20 -42.38
CA TRP A 98 0.38 1.50 -43.47
C TRP A 98 0.32 2.36 -44.74
N LYS A 99 -0.10 3.62 -44.64
CA LYS A 99 -0.15 4.55 -45.77
C LYS A 99 1.24 4.77 -46.39
N ASP A 100 2.27 4.92 -45.57
CA ASP A 100 3.65 5.08 -46.04
C ASP A 100 4.15 3.82 -46.76
N THR A 101 3.89 2.63 -46.20
CA THR A 101 4.26 1.34 -46.82
C THR A 101 3.55 1.14 -48.16
N VAL A 102 2.27 1.50 -48.26
CA VAL A 102 1.52 1.46 -49.52
C VAL A 102 2.09 2.48 -50.53
N ARG A 103 2.47 3.70 -50.11
CA ARG A 103 3.10 4.68 -51.00
C ARG A 103 4.44 4.19 -51.55
N GLU A 104 5.27 3.58 -50.71
CA GLU A 104 6.52 2.96 -51.15
C GLU A 104 6.27 1.79 -52.10
N TYR A 105 5.29 0.94 -51.80
CA TYR A 105 4.85 -0.11 -52.73
C TYR A 105 4.45 0.49 -54.08
N LEU A 106 3.66 1.57 -54.11
CA LEU A 106 3.22 2.18 -55.37
C LEU A 106 4.35 2.82 -56.19
N ARG A 107 5.47 3.22 -55.56
CA ARG A 107 6.68 3.73 -56.22
C ARG A 107 7.52 2.64 -56.88
N LEU A 108 7.33 1.38 -56.50
CA LEU A 108 8.03 0.26 -57.14
C LEU A 108 7.53 0.06 -58.58
N ASP A 109 8.39 -0.52 -59.41
CA ASP A 109 8.09 -0.72 -60.82
C ASP A 109 6.81 -1.55 -60.99
N ASN A 110 6.07 -1.24 -62.05
CA ASN A 110 4.74 -1.78 -62.30
C ASN A 110 4.79 -3.29 -62.59
N PHE A 111 5.90 -3.80 -63.14
CA PHE A 111 6.04 -5.21 -63.54
C PHE A 111 6.19 -6.20 -62.37
N ILE A 112 6.68 -5.75 -61.20
CA ILE A 112 6.83 -6.62 -60.00
C ILE A 112 5.59 -6.65 -59.09
N ARG A 113 4.61 -5.78 -59.36
CA ARG A 113 3.42 -5.57 -58.51
C ARG A 113 2.18 -6.28 -59.05
N MET A 114 1.41 -6.89 -58.15
CA MET A 114 0.12 -7.52 -58.44
C MET A 114 -1.08 -6.59 -58.32
N TYR A 115 -0.95 -5.49 -57.58
CA TYR A 115 -2.04 -4.52 -57.41
C TYR A 115 -1.63 -3.13 -57.91
N ARG A 116 -2.61 -2.40 -58.44
CA ARG A 116 -2.54 -0.96 -58.70
C ARG A 116 -3.69 -0.25 -57.99
N LEU A 117 -3.53 1.04 -57.73
CA LEU A 117 -4.60 1.86 -57.16
C LEU A 117 -5.43 2.49 -58.28
N GLY A 118 -6.76 2.33 -58.24
CA GLY A 118 -7.71 2.98 -59.15
C GLY A 118 -8.01 4.43 -58.74
N GLU A 119 -8.79 5.14 -59.57
CA GLU A 119 -9.20 6.53 -59.31
C GLU A 119 -10.06 6.70 -58.05
N ASP A 120 -10.67 5.61 -57.55
CA ASP A 120 -11.49 5.56 -56.35
C ASP A 120 -10.75 5.01 -55.12
N GLU A 121 -9.42 5.05 -55.14
CA GLU A 121 -8.51 4.51 -54.09
C GLU A 121 -8.70 3.00 -53.79
N LYS A 122 -9.31 2.26 -54.73
CA LYS A 122 -9.45 0.80 -54.62
C LYS A 122 -8.27 0.08 -55.24
N PHE A 123 -7.83 -0.98 -54.59
CA PHE A 123 -6.86 -1.90 -55.17
C PHE A 123 -7.51 -2.68 -56.32
N ILE A 124 -6.83 -2.70 -57.47
CA ILE A 124 -7.22 -3.44 -58.66
C ILE A 124 -6.12 -4.47 -58.94
N GLN A 125 -6.48 -5.75 -58.89
CA GLN A 125 -5.58 -6.85 -59.23
C GLN A 125 -5.27 -6.86 -60.73
N LYS A 126 -4.01 -7.14 -61.07
CA LYS A 126 -3.50 -7.27 -62.44
C LYS A 126 -2.71 -8.57 -62.58
N SER A 127 -2.56 -9.07 -63.81
CA SER A 127 -1.66 -10.18 -64.10
C SER A 127 -0.21 -9.73 -63.90
N VAL A 128 0.59 -10.58 -63.25
CA VAL A 128 2.01 -10.31 -62.97
C VAL A 128 2.86 -11.15 -63.91
N SER A 129 3.92 -10.55 -64.47
CA SER A 129 4.87 -11.22 -65.34
C SER A 129 5.98 -11.96 -64.59
N VAL A 130 6.12 -11.71 -63.28
CA VAL A 130 7.20 -12.21 -62.41
C VAL A 130 6.60 -12.86 -61.17
N PHE A 131 7.01 -14.09 -60.86
CA PHE A 131 6.49 -14.88 -59.76
C PHE A 131 4.98 -15.11 -59.89
N THR A 132 4.60 -15.84 -60.94
CA THR A 132 3.20 -16.15 -61.28
C THR A 132 2.53 -17.04 -60.22
N GLU A 133 3.29 -17.81 -59.44
CA GLU A 133 2.80 -18.68 -58.37
C GLU A 133 2.57 -17.96 -57.02
N ARG A 134 2.70 -16.62 -56.97
CA ARG A 134 2.61 -15.80 -55.75
C ARG A 134 1.33 -16.03 -54.93
N LEU A 135 0.18 -16.21 -55.61
CA LEU A 135 -1.10 -16.49 -54.96
C LEU A 135 -1.11 -17.85 -54.23
N THR A 136 -0.38 -18.84 -54.74
CA THR A 136 -0.23 -20.17 -54.12
C THR A 136 0.56 -20.06 -52.82
N HIS A 137 1.61 -19.23 -52.82
CA HIS A 137 2.36 -18.92 -51.60
C HIS A 137 1.53 -18.15 -50.58
N TYR A 138 0.72 -17.17 -51.00
CA TYR A 138 -0.18 -16.46 -50.09
C TYR A 138 -1.22 -17.37 -49.45
N LYS A 139 -1.81 -18.29 -50.21
CA LYS A 139 -2.70 -19.32 -49.65
C LYS A 139 -2.01 -20.19 -48.60
N THR A 140 -0.74 -20.52 -48.81
CA THR A 140 0.07 -21.29 -47.85
C THR A 140 0.40 -20.48 -46.59
N LEU A 141 0.76 -19.20 -46.74
CA LEU A 141 1.06 -18.29 -45.63
C LEU A 141 -0.17 -17.98 -44.78
N LEU A 142 -1.36 -17.92 -45.38
CA LEU A 142 -2.65 -17.73 -44.71
C LEU A 142 -3.25 -19.03 -44.17
N ASN A 143 -2.50 -20.14 -44.13
CA ASN A 143 -2.96 -21.36 -43.47
C ASN A 143 -2.66 -21.31 -41.96
N PRO A 144 -3.63 -21.58 -41.07
CA PRO A 144 -3.42 -21.56 -39.62
C PRO A 144 -2.26 -22.45 -39.14
N LYS A 145 -2.01 -23.58 -39.84
CA LYS A 145 -0.93 -24.51 -39.50
C LYS A 145 0.46 -23.90 -39.67
N THR A 146 0.61 -22.88 -40.49
CA THR A 146 1.89 -22.24 -40.82
C THR A 146 2.37 -21.29 -39.71
N VAL A 147 1.42 -20.74 -38.94
CA VAL A 147 1.67 -19.78 -37.85
C VAL A 147 1.81 -20.49 -36.49
N MET A 148 1.18 -21.66 -36.37
CA MET A 148 1.29 -22.54 -35.21
C MET A 148 2.74 -23.02 -35.03
N PRO A 149 3.31 -22.95 -33.82
CA PRO A 149 4.58 -23.63 -33.55
C PRO A 149 4.41 -25.13 -33.77
N THR A 150 5.42 -25.80 -34.34
CA THR A 150 5.56 -27.25 -34.24
C THR A 150 5.43 -27.63 -32.77
N SER A 151 4.67 -28.69 -32.45
CA SER A 151 4.39 -29.07 -31.07
C SER A 151 5.67 -29.04 -30.26
N ARG A 152 5.73 -28.18 -29.25
CA ARG A 152 6.86 -28.14 -28.35
C ARG A 152 6.99 -29.52 -27.73
N GLU A 153 8.09 -30.21 -27.98
CA GLU A 153 8.59 -31.16 -26.99
C GLU A 153 8.81 -30.33 -25.73
N TYR A 154 7.97 -30.58 -24.73
CA TYR A 154 8.21 -30.05 -23.40
C TYR A 154 9.56 -30.62 -22.95
N PRO A 155 10.48 -29.81 -22.42
CA PRO A 155 11.66 -30.38 -21.77
C PRO A 155 11.16 -31.38 -20.73
N PRO A 156 11.80 -32.56 -20.60
CA PRO A 156 11.33 -33.58 -19.69
C PRO A 156 11.22 -32.96 -18.30
N PHE A 157 9.99 -32.92 -17.78
CA PHE A 157 9.77 -32.66 -16.36
C PHE A 157 10.57 -33.71 -15.58
N LEU A 158 11.23 -33.29 -14.50
CA LEU A 158 12.19 -34.08 -13.72
C LEU A 158 11.75 -35.54 -13.61
N THR A 159 12.62 -36.46 -14.05
CA THR A 159 12.46 -37.89 -13.78
C THR A 159 12.53 -38.11 -12.26
N LYS A 160 11.86 -39.16 -11.76
CA LYS A 160 11.81 -39.50 -10.33
C LYS A 160 13.18 -39.43 -9.64
N ASP A 161 14.23 -39.81 -10.37
CA ASP A 161 15.60 -39.90 -9.88
C ASP A 161 16.29 -38.53 -9.64
N LYS A 162 15.74 -37.42 -10.14
CA LYS A 162 16.25 -36.05 -9.92
C LYS A 162 15.44 -35.25 -8.89
N ILE A 163 14.36 -35.81 -8.35
CA ILE A 163 13.48 -35.16 -7.35
C ILE A 163 14.17 -35.07 -5.98
N ASP A 164 15.13 -35.97 -5.72
CA ASP A 164 15.81 -36.09 -4.43
C ASP A 164 16.76 -34.91 -4.09
N ASN A 165 16.98 -33.96 -5.01
CA ASN A 165 17.93 -32.84 -4.86
C ASN A 165 17.28 -31.44 -4.93
N ILE A 166 15.98 -31.32 -4.69
CA ILE A 166 15.24 -30.04 -4.78
C ILE A 166 15.10 -29.38 -3.40
N TYR A 167 15.55 -28.13 -3.25
CA TYR A 167 15.55 -27.38 -1.97
C TYR A 167 14.61 -26.16 -1.97
N PHE A 168 13.99 -25.88 -0.82
CA PHE A 168 13.07 -24.76 -0.58
C PHE A 168 13.52 -23.91 0.62
N TYR A 169 13.09 -22.65 0.66
CA TYR A 169 13.25 -21.79 1.84
C TYR A 169 12.26 -22.21 2.93
N SER A 170 12.70 -22.55 4.14
CA SER A 170 11.78 -22.78 5.27
C SER A 170 11.31 -21.45 5.85
N SER A 171 10.03 -21.38 6.25
CA SER A 171 9.39 -20.20 6.83
C SER A 171 9.18 -20.34 8.35
N SER A 172 9.75 -21.34 9.02
CA SER A 172 9.37 -21.65 10.40
C SER A 172 10.14 -20.84 11.46
N ASP A 173 9.34 -20.05 12.17
CA ASP A 173 9.41 -19.69 13.59
C ASP A 173 10.66 -19.00 14.16
N SER A 174 10.46 -17.70 14.42
CA SER A 174 11.22 -16.79 15.29
C SER A 174 11.62 -17.31 16.69
N LYS A 175 11.22 -18.52 17.09
CA LYS A 175 11.48 -19.11 18.42
C LYS A 175 12.38 -20.35 18.42
N LYS A 176 12.68 -20.96 17.27
CA LYS A 176 13.62 -22.10 17.20
C LYS A 176 14.49 -21.94 15.95
N ASN A 177 15.69 -21.37 16.15
CA ASN A 177 16.72 -21.13 15.13
C ASN A 177 17.36 -22.41 14.52
N ASN A 178 16.60 -23.50 14.41
CA ASN A 178 16.99 -24.67 13.64
C ASN A 178 16.23 -24.62 12.31
N ILE A 179 16.86 -24.07 11.28
CA ILE A 179 16.43 -24.25 9.89
C ILE A 179 16.57 -25.75 9.61
N LYS A 180 15.48 -26.51 9.80
CA LYS A 180 15.41 -27.92 9.40
C LYS A 180 14.88 -27.99 7.97
N LYS A 181 15.55 -28.88 7.24
CA LYS A 181 15.62 -29.08 5.80
C LYS A 181 14.44 -29.98 5.38
N TYR A 182 14.11 -30.08 4.08
CA TYR A 182 13.91 -31.35 3.34
C TYR A 182 13.08 -31.25 2.02
N MET A 183 13.27 -32.35 1.29
CA MET A 183 12.98 -32.88 -0.05
C MET A 183 11.49 -33.00 -0.45
N MET A 184 11.16 -32.84 -1.75
CA MET A 184 9.83 -33.21 -2.26
C MET A 184 9.68 -34.74 -2.26
N THR A 185 8.63 -35.27 -1.63
CA THR A 185 8.09 -36.58 -1.97
C THR A 185 6.65 -36.42 -2.45
N THR A 186 6.37 -36.89 -3.67
CA THR A 186 5.00 -36.99 -4.16
C THR A 186 4.42 -38.31 -3.66
N GLU A 187 3.69 -38.30 -2.55
CA GLU A 187 2.75 -39.38 -2.27
C GLU A 187 1.53 -39.19 -3.17
N GLY A 188 1.32 -40.14 -4.09
CA GLY A 188 0.18 -40.16 -5.00
C GLY A 188 0.60 -39.88 -6.44
N GLY A 189 0.52 -40.92 -7.26
CA GLY A 189 0.83 -40.85 -8.69
C GLY A 189 -0.03 -39.81 -9.40
N GLY A 190 0.62 -38.80 -9.96
CA GLY A 190 0.03 -37.93 -10.98
C GLY A 190 0.26 -36.44 -10.76
N LYS A 191 1.22 -35.92 -11.55
CA LYS A 191 1.32 -34.55 -12.09
C LYS A 191 2.09 -33.47 -11.29
N ARG A 192 3.07 -32.92 -12.04
CA ARG A 192 3.74 -31.60 -11.96
C ARG A 192 4.90 -31.47 -10.97
N ALA A 193 6.08 -31.97 -11.39
CA ALA A 193 7.36 -31.54 -10.84
C ALA A 193 7.77 -30.15 -11.39
N VAL A 194 8.55 -29.41 -10.60
CA VAL A 194 9.10 -28.08 -10.95
C VAL A 194 10.26 -28.27 -11.94
N PRO A 195 10.38 -27.50 -13.04
CA PRO A 195 11.48 -27.62 -14.01
C PRO A 195 12.89 -27.55 -13.37
N GLU A 196 13.86 -28.33 -13.88
CA GLU A 196 15.23 -28.46 -13.32
C GLU A 196 15.97 -27.12 -13.17
N HIS A 197 15.83 -26.21 -14.14
CA HIS A 197 16.41 -24.85 -14.08
C HIS A 197 15.74 -23.92 -13.04
N LEU A 198 14.63 -24.35 -12.45
CA LEU A 198 13.99 -23.64 -11.35
C LEU A 198 14.47 -24.11 -9.97
N VAL A 199 15.33 -25.13 -9.90
CA VAL A 199 15.87 -25.71 -8.68
C VAL A 199 17.33 -25.31 -8.52
N LYS A 200 17.74 -24.88 -7.32
CA LYS A 200 19.12 -24.52 -6.99
C LYS A 200 19.65 -25.38 -5.86
N GLU A 201 20.96 -25.60 -5.85
CA GLU A 201 21.68 -26.27 -4.77
C GLU A 201 21.63 -25.46 -3.47
N GLU A 202 21.65 -26.15 -2.33
CA GLU A 202 21.49 -25.57 -0.98
C GLU A 202 22.51 -24.47 -0.67
N ASN A 203 23.76 -24.66 -1.08
CA ASN A 203 24.85 -23.71 -0.80
C ASN A 203 24.62 -22.37 -1.53
N ILE A 204 24.24 -22.44 -2.80
CA ILE A 204 23.94 -21.26 -3.63
C ILE A 204 22.76 -20.47 -3.05
N LEU A 205 21.72 -21.17 -2.57
CA LEU A 205 20.55 -20.52 -1.96
C LEU A 205 20.88 -19.83 -0.64
N LYS A 206 21.78 -20.39 0.18
CA LYS A 206 22.21 -19.79 1.45
C LYS A 206 23.08 -18.56 1.25
N GLU A 207 24.01 -18.63 0.31
CA GLU A 207 24.86 -17.48 -0.05
C GLU A 207 23.98 -16.32 -0.54
N GLN A 208 23.08 -16.59 -1.49
CA GLN A 208 22.15 -15.58 -2.01
C GLN A 208 21.24 -15.00 -0.92
N LEU A 209 20.73 -15.82 0.00
CA LEU A 209 19.90 -15.31 1.08
C LEU A 209 20.70 -14.42 2.04
N ASN A 210 21.95 -14.78 2.33
CA ASN A 210 22.82 -13.98 3.19
C ASN A 210 23.15 -12.61 2.56
N GLU A 211 23.31 -12.54 1.24
CA GLU A 211 23.50 -11.26 0.53
C GLU A 211 22.27 -10.34 0.65
N LEU A 212 21.07 -10.93 0.63
CA LEU A 212 19.81 -10.20 0.71
C LEU A 212 19.42 -9.78 2.13
N ARG A 213 19.96 -10.44 3.17
CA ARG A 213 19.54 -10.22 4.56
C ARG A 213 19.82 -8.81 5.07
N LEU A 214 18.86 -8.29 5.82
CA LEU A 214 18.90 -6.98 6.47
C LEU A 214 18.73 -7.13 8.00
N PRO A 215 19.36 -6.26 8.80
CA PRO A 215 20.33 -5.23 8.39
C PRO A 215 21.69 -5.84 8.00
N GLN A 216 22.37 -5.23 7.03
CA GLN A 216 23.75 -5.58 6.68
C GLN A 216 24.72 -4.98 7.70
N GLN A 217 25.77 -5.72 8.08
CA GLN A 217 26.82 -5.25 9.00
C GLN A 217 27.77 -4.25 8.31
N ARG A 218 27.27 -3.07 7.95
CA ARG A 218 28.09 -2.00 7.39
C ARG A 218 28.46 -0.99 8.45
N LYS A 219 29.67 -0.45 8.34
CA LYS A 219 30.07 0.73 9.11
C LYS A 219 29.52 1.97 8.40
N LYS A 220 28.77 2.80 9.13
CA LYS A 220 28.27 4.07 8.61
C LYS A 220 29.42 5.03 8.27
N VAL A 221 29.19 5.85 7.26
CA VAL A 221 30.17 6.85 6.82
C VAL A 221 30.24 7.97 7.87
N PRO A 222 31.44 8.31 8.39
CA PRO A 222 31.60 9.39 9.37
C PRO A 222 31.12 10.75 8.85
N PHE A 223 30.57 11.58 9.74
CA PHE A 223 30.02 12.90 9.41
C PHE A 223 31.04 13.84 8.77
N GLU A 224 32.32 13.70 9.12
CA GLU A 224 33.41 14.51 8.56
C GLU A 224 33.59 14.26 7.06
N ILE A 225 33.34 13.03 6.60
CA ILE A 225 33.44 12.65 5.18
C ILE A 225 32.19 13.11 4.42
N LEU A 226 31.02 13.04 5.06
CA LEU A 226 29.77 13.47 4.46
C LEU A 226 29.71 14.99 4.28
N SER A 227 30.29 15.73 5.23
CA SER A 227 30.24 17.19 5.26
C SER A 227 31.02 17.81 4.09
N THR A 228 30.49 18.90 3.52
CA THR A 228 31.12 19.62 2.41
C THR A 228 31.08 21.13 2.63
N ASN A 229 31.82 21.90 1.85
CA ASN A 229 31.70 23.35 1.85
C ASN A 229 30.39 23.77 1.15
N ILE A 230 29.82 24.90 1.57
CA ILE A 230 28.69 25.53 0.89
C ILE A 230 29.25 26.40 -0.25
N ASP A 231 29.85 25.75 -1.24
CA ASP A 231 30.31 26.39 -2.47
C ASP A 231 29.51 25.89 -3.67
N GLU A 232 29.30 26.76 -4.66
CA GLU A 232 28.58 26.39 -5.88
C GLU A 232 29.36 25.37 -6.72
N GLU A 233 30.67 25.25 -6.50
CA GLU A 233 31.57 24.39 -7.26
C GLU A 233 31.30 22.90 -7.00
N THR A 234 31.08 22.49 -5.75
CA THR A 234 30.82 21.08 -5.39
C THR A 234 29.68 20.46 -6.22
N TRP A 235 28.54 21.14 -6.31
CA TRP A 235 27.37 20.61 -7.04
C TRP A 235 27.49 20.78 -8.55
N LYS A 236 28.25 21.77 -9.04
CA LYS A 236 28.59 21.90 -10.47
C LYS A 236 29.47 20.76 -10.95
N THR A 237 30.49 20.38 -10.20
CA THR A 237 31.32 19.20 -10.52
C THR A 237 30.47 17.92 -10.49
N THR A 238 29.60 17.78 -9.49
CA THR A 238 28.67 16.63 -9.42
C THR A 238 27.75 16.58 -10.65
N ALA A 239 27.21 17.74 -11.06
CA ALA A 239 26.38 17.85 -12.25
C ALA A 239 27.11 17.50 -13.55
N GLN A 240 28.38 17.89 -13.69
CA GLN A 240 29.22 17.50 -14.82
C GLN A 240 29.36 15.98 -14.90
N TYR A 241 29.66 15.31 -13.78
CA TYR A 241 29.74 13.84 -13.74
C TYR A 241 28.43 13.16 -14.12
N ILE A 242 27.28 13.70 -13.71
CA ILE A 242 25.98 13.15 -14.12
C ILE A 242 25.78 13.29 -15.63
N ASN A 243 26.09 14.47 -16.20
CA ASN A 243 26.00 14.68 -17.64
C ASN A 243 26.93 13.71 -18.41
N GLU A 244 28.17 13.55 -17.96
CA GLU A 244 29.12 12.58 -18.54
C GLU A 244 28.59 11.15 -18.47
N PHE A 245 28.03 10.74 -17.33
CA PHE A 245 27.40 9.43 -17.16
C PHE A 245 26.25 9.22 -18.14
N ILE A 246 25.36 10.21 -18.30
CA ILE A 246 24.24 10.14 -19.24
C ILE A 246 24.76 10.02 -20.69
N GLN A 247 25.76 10.82 -21.07
CA GLN A 247 26.34 10.76 -22.41
C GLN A 247 27.01 9.41 -22.69
N ALA A 248 27.76 8.86 -21.73
CA ALA A 248 28.40 7.56 -21.86
C ALA A 248 27.38 6.41 -22.00
N ASN A 249 26.22 6.54 -21.37
CA ASN A 249 25.16 5.52 -21.35
C ASN A 249 24.01 5.82 -22.32
N LYS A 250 24.17 6.76 -23.26
CA LYS A 250 23.11 7.24 -24.15
C LYS A 250 22.37 6.12 -24.91
N GLN A 251 23.07 5.01 -25.17
CA GLN A 251 22.56 3.82 -25.87
C GLN A 251 21.61 2.96 -25.02
N LEU A 252 21.63 3.10 -23.69
CA LEU A 252 20.77 2.36 -22.76
C LEU A 252 19.40 3.01 -22.58
N TYR A 253 19.25 4.28 -22.98
CA TYR A 253 18.02 5.04 -22.86
C TYR A 253 17.26 5.05 -24.18
N THR A 254 15.94 5.12 -24.09
CA THR A 254 15.09 5.30 -25.26
C THR A 254 15.23 6.70 -25.85
N ASP A 255 14.88 6.89 -27.12
CA ASP A 255 14.91 8.21 -27.78
C ASP A 255 14.06 9.24 -27.02
N GLU A 256 12.94 8.80 -26.45
CA GLU A 256 12.06 9.62 -25.63
C GLU A 256 12.72 10.03 -24.31
N GLU A 257 13.39 9.10 -23.61
CA GLU A 257 14.15 9.41 -22.40
C GLU A 257 15.29 10.38 -22.69
N ASN A 258 16.06 10.13 -23.75
CA ASN A 258 17.13 11.01 -24.21
C ASN A 258 16.62 12.43 -24.52
N SER A 259 15.41 12.58 -25.07
CA SER A 259 14.81 13.90 -25.33
C SER A 259 14.36 14.63 -24.05
N ARG A 260 14.06 13.88 -22.97
CA ARG A 260 13.62 14.40 -21.67
C ARG A 260 14.79 14.59 -20.69
N MET A 261 16.00 14.16 -21.05
CA MET A 261 17.18 14.31 -20.20
C MET A 261 17.46 15.80 -19.95
N ARG A 262 17.62 16.13 -18.68
CA ARG A 262 17.93 17.48 -18.24
C ARG A 262 19.43 17.72 -18.35
N ASP A 263 19.82 18.93 -18.74
CA ASP A 263 21.19 19.39 -18.51
C ASP A 263 21.40 19.66 -17.02
N TRP A 264 22.20 18.82 -16.37
CA TRP A 264 22.47 18.93 -14.95
C TRP A 264 23.38 20.11 -14.59
N THR A 265 24.22 20.58 -15.51
CA THR A 265 25.06 21.75 -15.26
C THR A 265 24.22 23.02 -15.15
N ALA A 266 23.33 23.23 -16.12
CA ALA A 266 22.31 24.28 -16.03
C ALA A 266 21.37 24.09 -14.82
N ALA A 267 21.10 22.84 -14.41
CA ALA A 267 20.31 22.55 -13.23
C ALA A 267 20.96 23.02 -11.92
N ALA A 268 22.28 22.87 -11.81
CA ALA A 268 23.04 23.28 -10.63
C ALA A 268 23.01 24.80 -10.42
N ASP A 269 22.90 25.59 -11.49
CA ASP A 269 22.82 27.06 -11.41
C ASP A 269 21.45 27.58 -10.91
N ILE A 270 20.42 26.72 -10.81
CA ILE A 270 19.06 27.14 -10.41
C ILE A 270 18.96 27.48 -8.91
N PHE A 271 19.79 26.86 -8.07
CA PHE A 271 19.72 27.06 -6.63
C PHE A 271 21.04 27.59 -6.08
N LYS A 272 20.95 28.34 -4.99
CA LYS A 272 22.09 28.80 -4.21
C LYS A 272 21.81 28.52 -2.74
N LEU A 273 22.74 27.83 -2.09
CA LEU A 273 22.66 27.58 -0.65
C LEU A 273 23.36 28.71 0.11
N THR A 274 22.69 29.23 1.12
CA THR A 274 23.23 30.26 2.02
C THR A 274 23.03 29.80 3.46
N PRO A 275 24.09 29.78 4.29
CA PRO A 275 23.95 29.40 5.69
C PRO A 275 23.17 30.46 6.46
N THR A 276 22.29 30.03 7.35
CA THR A 276 21.56 30.94 8.27
C THR A 276 22.49 31.57 9.30
N ASN A 277 23.59 30.88 9.65
CA ASN A 277 24.64 31.41 10.52
C ASN A 277 25.88 31.77 9.66
N PRO A 278 26.24 33.07 9.55
CA PRO A 278 27.32 33.53 8.66
C PRO A 278 28.72 33.03 9.04
N THR A 279 28.89 32.42 10.22
CA THR A 279 30.18 31.91 10.70
C THR A 279 30.54 30.52 10.18
N SER A 280 29.59 29.78 9.57
CA SER A 280 29.82 28.43 9.05
C SER A 280 29.58 28.38 7.55
N ASN A 281 30.65 28.28 6.77
CA ASN A 281 30.57 28.03 5.32
C ASN A 281 30.59 26.53 4.98
N LYS A 282 30.24 25.66 5.94
CA LYS A 282 30.20 24.20 5.77
C LYS A 282 28.78 23.67 5.93
N PHE A 283 28.41 22.77 5.01
CA PHE A 283 27.22 21.95 5.09
C PHE A 283 27.55 20.71 5.93
N LEU A 284 27.20 20.78 7.22
CA LEU A 284 27.55 19.76 8.21
C LEU A 284 26.39 18.79 8.41
N TYR A 285 26.63 17.50 8.19
CA TYR A 285 25.68 16.44 8.53
C TYR A 285 25.77 16.13 10.03
N LYS A 286 25.16 16.97 10.87
CA LYS A 286 25.11 16.75 12.33
C LYS A 286 23.67 16.75 12.81
N ASP A 287 23.21 15.64 13.38
CA ASP A 287 21.86 15.41 13.91
C ASP A 287 20.73 15.76 12.94
N LYS A 288 20.35 17.04 12.87
CA LYS A 288 19.31 17.59 12.00
C LYS A 288 19.78 18.86 11.30
N VAL A 289 19.51 18.93 10.01
CA VAL A 289 19.78 20.10 9.18
C VAL A 289 18.50 20.43 8.43
N SER A 290 18.09 21.70 8.47
CA SER A 290 16.89 22.18 7.78
C SER A 290 17.27 23.08 6.63
N ILE A 291 16.71 22.82 5.45
CA ILE A 291 16.90 23.62 4.25
C ILE A 291 15.57 24.29 3.93
N GLY A 292 15.52 25.61 4.09
CA GLY A 292 14.35 26.43 3.74
C GLY A 292 14.50 27.05 2.36
N GLY A 293 13.41 27.13 1.61
CA GLY A 293 13.39 27.83 0.33
C GLY A 293 11.97 27.93 -0.24
N ILE A 294 11.73 28.96 -1.05
CA ILE A 294 10.43 29.16 -1.72
C ILE A 294 10.13 28.02 -2.70
N VAL A 295 8.87 27.90 -3.13
CA VAL A 295 8.47 26.96 -4.18
C VAL A 295 9.20 27.32 -5.47
N GLY A 296 9.78 26.33 -6.15
CA GLY A 296 10.57 26.55 -7.36
C GLY A 296 12.03 26.96 -7.14
N ALA A 297 12.49 27.16 -5.91
CA ALA A 297 13.88 27.54 -5.59
C ALA A 297 14.94 26.44 -5.89
N GLY A 298 14.56 25.34 -6.53
CA GLY A 298 15.48 24.24 -6.86
C GLY A 298 15.75 23.22 -5.75
N LYS A 299 14.97 23.19 -4.66
CA LYS A 299 15.13 22.22 -3.54
C LYS A 299 15.25 20.76 -4.00
N SER A 300 14.33 20.32 -4.86
CA SER A 300 14.35 18.94 -5.39
C SER A 300 15.53 18.69 -6.35
N THR A 301 16.08 19.74 -6.97
CA THR A 301 17.29 19.64 -7.81
C THR A 301 18.52 19.45 -6.92
N PHE A 302 18.64 20.26 -5.87
CA PHE A 302 19.67 20.08 -4.84
C PHE A 302 19.64 18.66 -4.27
N LEU A 303 18.46 18.17 -3.86
CA LEU A 303 18.30 16.82 -3.33
C LEU A 303 18.88 15.75 -4.28
N GLN A 304 18.56 15.81 -5.57
CA GLN A 304 19.04 14.83 -6.55
C GLN A 304 20.55 14.88 -6.76
N LEU A 305 21.13 16.08 -6.86
CA LEU A 305 22.59 16.26 -6.96
C LEU A 305 23.29 15.73 -5.70
N GLU A 306 22.73 16.02 -4.54
CA GLU A 306 23.31 15.63 -3.28
C GLU A 306 23.23 14.11 -3.05
N LEU A 307 22.14 13.46 -3.45
CA LEU A 307 22.04 12.00 -3.44
C LEU A 307 23.11 11.34 -4.32
N PHE A 308 23.42 11.93 -5.47
CA PHE A 308 24.48 11.43 -6.35
C PHE A 308 25.87 11.63 -5.74
N ARG A 309 26.14 12.79 -5.15
CA ARG A 309 27.40 13.06 -4.43
C ARG A 309 27.59 12.07 -3.28
N LEU A 310 26.56 11.83 -2.48
CA LEU A 310 26.59 10.90 -1.35
C LEU A 310 26.85 9.45 -1.82
N LYS A 311 26.32 9.05 -2.97
CA LYS A 311 26.62 7.75 -3.58
C LYS A 311 28.11 7.60 -3.92
N GLN A 312 28.76 8.65 -4.43
CA GLN A 312 30.22 8.61 -4.70
C GLN A 312 31.04 8.41 -3.42
N LEU A 313 30.53 8.88 -2.28
CA LEU A 313 31.10 8.65 -0.94
C LEU A 313 30.74 7.28 -0.35
N LYS A 314 30.09 6.41 -1.12
CA LYS A 314 29.56 5.10 -0.70
C LYS A 314 28.56 5.19 0.45
N ALA A 315 27.93 6.36 0.64
CA ALA A 315 26.90 6.53 1.63
C ALA A 315 25.57 5.97 1.10
N LYS A 316 24.81 5.24 1.93
CA LYS A 316 23.42 4.90 1.60
C LYS A 316 22.47 5.90 2.23
N THR A 317 21.48 6.28 1.45
CA THR A 317 20.56 7.35 1.80
C THR A 317 19.11 6.88 1.77
N ALA A 318 18.25 7.56 2.50
CA ALA A 318 16.80 7.39 2.39
C ALA A 318 16.14 8.73 2.12
N VAL A 319 14.99 8.71 1.44
CA VAL A 319 14.15 9.88 1.18
C VAL A 319 12.72 9.56 1.60
N MET A 320 12.20 10.34 2.54
CA MET A 320 10.80 10.33 2.92
C MET A 320 10.03 11.34 2.07
N THR A 321 9.06 10.88 1.30
CA THR A 321 8.16 11.72 0.49
C THR A 321 6.76 11.77 1.08
N VAL A 322 5.92 12.68 0.59
CA VAL A 322 4.53 12.84 1.06
C VAL A 322 3.63 11.71 0.53
N ASN A 323 3.72 11.41 -0.77
CA ASN A 323 2.88 10.41 -1.41
C ASN A 323 3.69 9.42 -2.27
N VAL A 324 3.04 8.31 -2.64
CA VAL A 324 3.65 7.21 -3.40
C VAL A 324 3.95 7.60 -4.84
N VAL A 325 3.22 8.55 -5.42
CA VAL A 325 3.49 8.99 -6.80
C VAL A 325 4.82 9.74 -6.85
N ASP A 326 5.07 10.64 -5.90
CA ASP A 326 6.34 11.36 -5.77
C ASP A 326 7.49 10.40 -5.46
N THR A 327 7.24 9.36 -4.65
CA THR A 327 8.21 8.26 -4.42
C THR A 327 8.64 7.64 -5.75
N LEU A 328 7.68 7.24 -6.58
CA LEU A 328 7.95 6.55 -7.85
C LEU A 328 8.67 7.48 -8.85
N GLU A 329 8.24 8.74 -8.93
CA GLU A 329 8.89 9.72 -9.80
C GLU A 329 10.33 10.00 -9.40
N LEU A 330 10.60 10.12 -8.10
CA LEU A 330 11.96 10.29 -7.63
C LEU A 330 12.80 9.04 -7.93
N VAL A 331 12.28 7.83 -7.68
CA VAL A 331 12.96 6.58 -8.04
C VAL A 331 13.29 6.53 -9.53
N TYR A 332 12.35 6.90 -10.40
CA TYR A 332 12.58 6.94 -11.84
C TYR A 332 13.68 7.95 -12.22
N LYS A 333 13.63 9.17 -11.68
CA LYS A 333 14.65 10.21 -11.94
C LYS A 333 16.04 9.76 -11.48
N LEU A 334 16.14 9.13 -10.31
CA LEU A 334 17.39 8.61 -9.78
C LEU A 334 17.92 7.45 -10.64
N HIS A 335 17.04 6.58 -11.13
CA HIS A 335 17.41 5.51 -12.05
C HIS A 335 18.03 6.05 -13.36
N LEU A 336 17.46 7.12 -13.93
CA LEU A 336 17.99 7.73 -15.16
C LEU A 336 19.43 8.24 -14.99
N VAL A 337 19.82 8.69 -13.81
CA VAL A 337 21.20 9.13 -13.51
C VAL A 337 22.09 8.02 -12.95
N GLY A 338 21.66 6.75 -13.04
CA GLY A 338 22.46 5.59 -12.65
C GLY A 338 22.54 5.34 -11.14
N LEU A 339 21.60 5.88 -10.36
CA LEU A 339 21.44 5.53 -8.95
C LEU A 339 20.49 4.35 -8.79
N LYS A 340 20.88 3.38 -7.96
CA LYS A 340 20.00 2.25 -7.59
C LYS A 340 19.03 2.71 -6.52
N ALA A 341 17.86 3.20 -6.94
CA ALA A 341 16.81 3.64 -6.06
C ALA A 341 15.68 2.60 -5.96
N VAL A 342 15.22 2.32 -4.73
CA VAL A 342 14.14 1.34 -4.47
C VAL A 342 12.95 2.02 -3.80
N PRO A 343 11.72 1.86 -4.33
CA PRO A 343 10.53 2.41 -3.71
C PRO A 343 9.99 1.50 -2.60
N LEU A 344 9.71 2.09 -1.43
CA LEU A 344 9.05 1.43 -0.31
C LEU A 344 7.54 1.64 -0.42
N ILE A 345 6.82 0.61 -0.87
CA ILE A 345 5.37 0.67 -1.12
C ILE A 345 4.63 -0.31 -0.22
N GLY A 346 3.52 0.15 0.37
CA GLY A 346 2.64 -0.70 1.18
C GLY A 346 1.86 -1.71 0.32
N LYS A 347 1.93 -3.00 0.69
CA LYS A 347 1.29 -4.10 -0.06
C LYS A 347 -0.24 -4.01 -0.12
N ARG A 348 -0.89 -3.47 0.91
CA ARG A 348 -2.37 -3.44 1.06
C ARG A 348 -3.08 -2.57 0.01
N ASN A 349 -2.46 -1.46 -0.39
CA ASN A 349 -3.06 -0.47 -1.29
C ASN A 349 -2.37 -0.40 -2.66
N MET A 350 -1.51 -1.39 -2.96
CA MET A 350 -0.65 -1.39 -4.15
C MET A 350 -1.45 -1.29 -5.46
N ALA A 351 -2.61 -1.94 -5.58
CA ALA A 351 -3.49 -1.82 -6.75
C ALA A 351 -4.04 -0.39 -6.93
N GLN A 352 -4.40 0.28 -5.83
CA GLN A 352 -4.87 1.66 -5.87
C GLN A 352 -3.73 2.62 -6.22
N HIS A 353 -2.52 2.38 -5.71
CA HIS A 353 -1.32 3.13 -6.08
C HIS A 353 -1.01 3.01 -7.57
N LEU A 354 -1.05 1.79 -8.13
CA LEU A 354 -0.88 1.55 -9.56
C LEU A 354 -1.94 2.30 -10.38
N LYS A 355 -3.21 2.24 -9.96
CA LYS A 355 -4.31 2.95 -10.63
C LYS A 355 -4.09 4.47 -10.63
N ASN A 356 -3.65 5.04 -9.51
CA ASN A 356 -3.37 6.48 -9.41
C ASN A 356 -2.20 6.89 -10.30
N PHE A 357 -1.14 6.09 -10.31
CA PHE A 357 0.01 6.28 -11.17
C PHE A 357 -0.37 6.25 -12.66
N ILE A 358 -1.08 5.21 -13.11
CA ILE A 358 -1.60 5.09 -14.48
C ILE A 358 -2.48 6.28 -14.85
N LYS A 359 -3.34 6.76 -13.94
CA LYS A 359 -4.19 7.94 -14.19
C LYS A 359 -3.36 9.20 -14.43
N LYS A 360 -2.25 9.39 -13.70
CA LYS A 360 -1.35 10.53 -13.89
C LYS A 360 -0.67 10.46 -15.25
N VAL A 361 -0.05 9.32 -15.59
CA VAL A 361 0.59 9.09 -16.90
C VAL A 361 -0.39 9.34 -18.05
N LYS A 362 -1.62 8.81 -17.95
CA LYS A 362 -2.67 9.07 -18.95
C LYS A 362 -3.03 10.55 -19.10
N ARG A 363 -3.05 11.32 -18.01
CA ARG A 363 -3.34 12.77 -18.05
C ARG A 363 -2.19 13.56 -18.67
N GLU A 364 -0.96 13.13 -18.45
CA GLU A 364 0.24 13.75 -19.03
C GLU A 364 0.32 13.47 -20.53
N ALA A 365 0.16 12.20 -20.93
CA ALA A 365 0.06 11.80 -22.33
C ALA A 365 -1.12 12.47 -23.06
N ALA A 366 -2.26 12.69 -22.40
CA ALA A 366 -3.40 13.38 -23.02
C ALA A 366 -3.12 14.84 -23.42
N ARG A 367 -2.03 15.46 -22.93
CA ARG A 367 -1.60 16.79 -23.35
C ARG A 367 -0.85 16.78 -24.68
N ASP A 368 -0.48 15.61 -25.18
CA ASP A 368 0.31 15.40 -26.39
C ASP A 368 -0.28 14.25 -27.22
N TYR A 369 -1.09 14.58 -28.22
CA TYR A 369 -1.80 13.62 -29.06
C TYR A 369 -0.89 12.66 -29.84
N GLN A 370 0.42 12.92 -29.91
CA GLN A 370 1.38 12.02 -30.54
C GLN A 370 1.84 10.88 -29.62
N LYS A 371 1.54 10.94 -28.31
CA LYS A 371 2.03 9.98 -27.32
C LYS A 371 0.97 8.96 -26.94
N ASN A 372 1.28 7.69 -27.14
CA ASN A 372 0.44 6.60 -26.65
C ASN A 372 0.69 6.39 -25.14
N PRO A 373 -0.32 6.51 -24.27
CA PRO A 373 -0.14 6.29 -22.84
C PRO A 373 0.41 4.90 -22.48
N LEU A 374 0.13 3.89 -23.31
CA LEU A 374 0.66 2.53 -23.13
C LEU A 374 2.13 2.43 -23.51
N SER A 375 2.61 3.20 -24.49
CA SER A 375 4.05 3.26 -24.78
C SER A 375 4.80 3.94 -23.64
N GLU A 376 4.28 5.06 -23.11
CA GLU A 376 4.90 5.71 -21.94
C GLU A 376 4.96 4.77 -20.71
N LEU A 377 3.89 4.02 -20.44
CA LEU A 377 3.88 3.03 -19.36
C LEU A 377 4.90 1.92 -19.59
N SER A 378 5.07 1.45 -20.83
CA SER A 378 6.02 0.37 -21.15
C SER A 378 7.49 0.76 -20.95
N LEU A 379 7.80 2.06 -21.03
CA LEU A 379 9.13 2.61 -20.80
C LEU A 379 9.46 2.83 -19.32
N GLN A 380 8.47 2.72 -18.43
CA GLN A 380 8.65 3.11 -17.04
C GLN A 380 9.23 1.97 -16.19
N TYR A 381 10.51 2.13 -15.84
CA TYR A 381 11.24 1.32 -14.85
C TYR A 381 10.42 1.02 -13.58
N VAL A 382 9.56 1.95 -13.17
CA VAL A 382 8.76 1.84 -11.94
C VAL A 382 7.69 0.75 -11.95
N LEU A 383 7.24 0.26 -13.11
CA LEU A 383 6.19 -0.77 -13.15
C LEU A 383 6.62 -2.10 -12.54
N GLN A 384 7.91 -2.41 -12.55
CA GLN A 384 8.44 -3.66 -11.98
C GLN A 384 8.26 -3.79 -10.46
N PHE A 385 7.99 -2.68 -9.77
CA PHE A 385 7.78 -2.64 -8.32
C PHE A 385 6.34 -2.92 -7.90
N PHE A 386 5.42 -2.99 -8.87
CA PHE A 386 4.05 -3.43 -8.63
C PHE A 386 3.95 -4.94 -8.85
N SER A 387 3.21 -5.63 -7.97
CA SER A 387 3.05 -7.08 -8.11
C SER A 387 2.29 -7.45 -9.38
N GLY A 388 2.90 -8.27 -10.22
CA GLY A 388 2.21 -8.99 -11.29
C GLY A 388 1.42 -10.21 -10.79
N VAL A 389 0.83 -10.94 -11.73
CA VAL A 389 0.12 -12.20 -11.44
C VAL A 389 1.14 -13.28 -11.10
N CYS A 390 0.87 -14.05 -10.04
CA CYS A 390 1.74 -15.14 -9.62
C CYS A 390 1.68 -16.29 -10.63
N THR A 391 2.81 -16.62 -11.27
CA THR A 391 2.88 -17.74 -12.23
C THR A 391 2.50 -19.08 -11.58
N ALA A 392 2.84 -19.28 -10.31
CA ALA A 392 2.47 -20.51 -9.58
C ALA A 392 0.96 -20.63 -9.36
N GLU A 393 0.24 -19.52 -9.12
CA GLU A 393 -1.23 -19.52 -9.00
C GLU A 393 -1.88 -19.86 -10.34
N ILE A 394 -1.42 -19.26 -11.44
CA ILE A 394 -1.90 -19.55 -12.79
C ILE A 394 -1.69 -21.03 -13.13
N LEU A 395 -0.49 -21.56 -12.86
CA LEU A 395 -0.16 -22.96 -13.15
C LEU A 395 -0.93 -23.94 -12.26
N ALA A 396 -1.31 -23.54 -11.05
CA ALA A 396 -2.09 -24.36 -10.13
C ALA A 396 -3.59 -24.42 -10.48
N ASP A 397 -4.05 -23.62 -11.46
CA ASP A 397 -5.48 -23.44 -11.78
C ASP A 397 -6.34 -23.10 -10.54
N ALA A 398 -5.67 -22.49 -9.55
CA ALA A 398 -6.29 -22.07 -8.30
C ALA A 398 -7.09 -20.81 -8.58
N LYS A 399 -8.40 -20.97 -8.82
CA LYS A 399 -9.33 -19.84 -8.82
C LYS A 399 -9.23 -19.14 -7.47
N GLU A 400 -8.75 -17.90 -7.48
CA GLU A 400 -8.84 -16.93 -6.39
C GLU A 400 -8.60 -17.53 -4.99
N SER A 401 -7.42 -18.11 -4.74
CA SER A 401 -7.02 -18.40 -3.36
C SER A 401 -6.84 -17.08 -2.60
N THR A 402 -7.34 -17.01 -1.37
CA THR A 402 -7.31 -15.86 -0.44
C THR A 402 -5.90 -15.52 0.09
N GLY A 403 -4.87 -15.84 -0.68
CA GLY A 403 -3.47 -15.64 -0.32
C GLY A 403 -2.57 -16.22 -1.39
N SER A 404 -1.46 -15.54 -1.64
CA SER A 404 -0.43 -16.05 -2.54
C SER A 404 0.34 -17.20 -1.90
N PRO A 405 0.75 -18.25 -2.66
CA PRO A 405 1.49 -19.42 -2.18
C PRO A 405 2.94 -19.10 -1.79
N CYS A 406 3.22 -17.83 -1.54
CA CYS A 406 4.54 -17.28 -1.29
C CYS A 406 5.09 -17.62 0.09
N VAL A 407 4.20 -17.72 1.07
CA VAL A 407 4.51 -17.94 2.48
C VAL A 407 3.64 -19.01 3.12
N SER A 408 2.63 -19.53 2.42
CA SER A 408 1.63 -20.46 2.95
C SER A 408 1.77 -21.86 2.36
N LEU A 409 2.96 -22.21 1.86
CA LEU A 409 3.23 -23.57 1.40
C LEU A 409 3.42 -24.44 2.63
N TYR A 410 2.65 -25.51 2.74
CA TYR A 410 2.80 -26.47 3.82
C TYR A 410 3.27 -27.80 3.24
N HIS A 411 4.19 -28.45 3.95
CA HIS A 411 4.59 -29.82 3.70
C HIS A 411 4.81 -30.51 5.04
N HIS A 412 4.10 -31.61 5.30
CA HIS A 412 4.12 -32.34 6.58
C HIS A 412 4.05 -31.43 7.82
N ASP A 413 3.03 -30.55 7.87
CA ASP A 413 2.76 -29.59 8.95
C ASP A 413 3.78 -28.46 9.16
N GLU A 414 4.81 -28.35 8.31
CA GLU A 414 5.78 -27.26 8.33
C GLU A 414 5.56 -26.25 7.19
N GLN A 415 5.79 -24.96 7.47
CA GLN A 415 5.54 -23.85 6.56
C GLN A 415 6.81 -23.45 5.78
N PHE A 416 6.67 -23.26 4.47
CA PHE A 416 7.74 -22.97 3.53
C PHE A 416 7.45 -21.71 2.70
N SER A 417 8.54 -21.12 2.21
CA SER A 417 8.55 -19.99 1.29
C SER A 417 8.77 -20.42 -0.16
N CYS A 418 8.28 -19.61 -1.09
CA CYS A 418 8.31 -19.91 -2.52
C CYS A 418 9.75 -20.11 -3.07
N PRO A 419 10.00 -21.17 -3.87
CA PRO A 419 11.33 -21.45 -4.44
C PRO A 419 11.77 -20.44 -5.51
N MET A 420 10.84 -19.61 -6.01
CA MET A 420 11.13 -18.58 -7.02
C MET A 420 11.47 -17.23 -6.39
N PHE A 421 11.70 -17.16 -5.08
CA PHE A 421 11.94 -15.90 -4.36
C PHE A 421 13.02 -15.02 -5.03
N ASP A 422 14.11 -15.65 -5.46
CA ASP A 422 15.30 -15.06 -6.07
C ASP A 422 15.05 -14.41 -7.45
N ARG A 423 13.96 -14.75 -8.15
CA ARG A 423 13.63 -14.25 -9.50
C ARG A 423 12.22 -13.70 -9.64
N CYS A 424 11.37 -13.90 -8.64
CA CYS A 424 9.97 -13.50 -8.71
C CYS A 424 9.85 -11.97 -8.65
N GLY A 425 9.14 -11.39 -9.62
CA GLY A 425 8.88 -9.95 -9.68
C GLY A 425 8.11 -9.41 -8.46
N LYS A 426 7.41 -10.27 -7.72
CA LYS A 426 6.76 -9.90 -6.45
C LYS A 426 7.75 -9.44 -5.37
N TYR A 427 8.99 -9.93 -5.41
CA TYR A 427 10.03 -9.63 -4.45
C TYR A 427 11.10 -8.70 -5.02
N THR A 428 10.78 -7.95 -6.08
CA THR A 428 11.75 -7.02 -6.69
C THR A 428 12.24 -5.99 -5.69
N VAL A 429 11.35 -5.41 -4.88
CA VAL A 429 11.72 -4.49 -3.80
C VAL A 429 12.67 -5.20 -2.84
N GLU A 430 12.24 -6.32 -2.25
CA GLU A 430 13.02 -7.05 -1.26
C GLU A 430 14.40 -7.48 -1.76
N ARG A 431 14.52 -7.87 -3.03
CA ARG A 431 15.81 -8.26 -3.64
C ARG A 431 16.76 -7.09 -3.85
N GLN A 432 16.24 -5.89 -4.06
CA GLN A 432 17.05 -4.70 -4.35
C GLN A 432 17.37 -3.87 -3.10
N LEU A 433 16.71 -4.11 -1.95
CA LEU A 433 16.93 -3.31 -0.74
C LEU A 433 18.39 -3.36 -0.25
N ALA A 434 19.01 -4.53 -0.36
CA ALA A 434 20.35 -4.81 0.14
C ALA A 434 21.44 -4.09 -0.66
N ASP A 435 21.28 -3.92 -1.97
CA ASP A 435 22.25 -3.26 -2.86
C ASP A 435 21.84 -1.85 -3.30
N ALA A 436 20.67 -1.37 -2.89
CA ALA A 436 20.20 -0.02 -3.17
C ALA A 436 21.12 1.06 -2.59
N ASP A 437 21.35 2.12 -3.39
CA ASP A 437 22.02 3.36 -2.99
C ASP A 437 21.05 4.27 -2.21
N VAL A 438 19.79 4.29 -2.66
CA VAL A 438 18.75 5.18 -2.14
C VAL A 438 17.46 4.41 -1.88
N TRP A 439 16.92 4.52 -0.67
CA TRP A 439 15.56 4.08 -0.36
C TRP A 439 14.61 5.26 -0.47
N VAL A 440 13.52 5.14 -1.23
CA VAL A 440 12.53 6.21 -1.36
C VAL A 440 11.19 5.68 -0.91
N GLY A 441 10.50 6.37 -0.01
CA GLY A 441 9.21 5.90 0.47
C GLY A 441 8.43 6.99 1.17
N THR A 442 7.14 6.77 1.36
CA THR A 442 6.36 7.66 2.22
C THR A 442 6.67 7.41 3.68
N GLN A 443 6.43 8.40 4.55
CA GLN A 443 6.55 8.21 6.00
C GLN A 443 5.78 6.97 6.47
N SER A 444 4.60 6.74 5.88
CA SER A 444 3.76 5.62 6.29
C SER A 444 4.37 4.28 5.89
N ALA A 445 5.09 4.22 4.76
CA ALA A 445 5.84 3.03 4.40
C ALA A 445 6.96 2.74 5.41
N PHE A 446 7.72 3.77 5.81
CA PHE A 446 8.78 3.63 6.82
C PHE A 446 8.26 3.11 8.16
N ILE A 447 7.18 3.71 8.68
CA ILE A 447 6.64 3.42 10.02
C ILE A 447 5.81 2.12 10.04
N HIS A 448 4.94 1.91 9.05
CA HIS A 448 3.92 0.86 9.13
C HIS A 448 4.26 -0.41 8.35
N THR A 449 5.32 -0.42 7.54
CA THR A 449 5.62 -1.58 6.68
C THR A 449 6.99 -2.19 6.98
N LYS A 450 7.12 -3.47 6.63
CA LYS A 450 8.33 -4.27 6.84
C LYS A 450 8.62 -5.12 5.60
N PRO A 451 9.90 -5.40 5.29
CA PRO A 451 10.26 -6.41 4.28
C PRO A 451 9.74 -7.79 4.66
N ASN A 452 9.77 -8.72 3.69
CA ASN A 452 9.50 -10.13 3.94
C ASN A 452 10.47 -10.71 4.99
N VAL A 453 9.97 -11.63 5.84
CA VAL A 453 10.73 -12.31 6.90
C VAL A 453 12.01 -12.99 6.39
N LEU A 454 12.03 -13.47 5.14
CA LEU A 454 13.23 -14.05 4.52
C LEU A 454 14.41 -13.06 4.47
N VAL A 455 14.12 -11.81 4.10
CA VAL A 455 15.08 -10.72 3.98
C VAL A 455 15.28 -10.03 5.32
N ASN A 456 14.26 -10.03 6.17
CA ASN A 456 14.24 -9.35 7.45
C ASN A 456 13.89 -10.33 8.59
N PRO A 457 14.86 -11.16 9.03
CA PRO A 457 14.63 -12.16 10.07
C PRO A 457 14.37 -11.54 11.46
N TYR A 458 14.78 -10.28 11.65
CA TYR A 458 14.62 -9.53 12.91
C TYR A 458 13.27 -8.84 13.05
N ASP A 459 12.41 -8.98 12.05
CA ASP A 459 11.08 -8.35 12.00
C ASP A 459 11.13 -6.82 12.13
N PHE A 460 12.18 -6.16 11.64
CA PHE A 460 12.29 -4.70 11.67
C PHE A 460 11.40 -4.01 10.63
N THR A 461 10.79 -2.89 11.02
CA THR A 461 10.17 -1.94 10.11
C THR A 461 11.22 -1.28 9.21
N TYR A 462 10.79 -0.69 8.09
CA TYR A 462 11.71 0.06 7.25
C TYR A 462 12.35 1.25 7.99
N ALA A 463 11.66 1.87 8.95
CA ALA A 463 12.24 2.90 9.81
C ALA A 463 13.40 2.36 10.66
N GLU A 464 13.21 1.23 11.35
CA GLU A 464 14.28 0.61 12.15
C GLU A 464 15.46 0.17 11.26
N LEU A 465 15.18 -0.41 10.08
CA LEU A 465 16.21 -0.77 9.11
C LEU A 465 16.95 0.45 8.56
N ALA A 466 16.23 1.55 8.30
CA ALA A 466 16.83 2.79 7.84
C ALA A 466 17.70 3.42 8.92
N TYR A 467 17.29 3.34 10.19
CA TYR A 467 18.10 3.78 11.31
C TYR A 467 19.41 2.97 11.42
N GLU A 468 19.37 1.66 11.26
CA GLU A 468 20.57 0.81 11.34
C GLU A 468 21.50 1.03 10.15
N MET A 469 20.91 1.13 8.95
CA MET A 469 21.70 1.13 7.74
C MET A 469 22.01 2.56 7.28
N MET A 470 21.04 3.42 7.05
CA MET A 470 21.23 4.67 6.30
C MET A 470 22.16 5.66 7.02
N ASP A 471 23.00 6.34 6.23
CA ASP A 471 23.89 7.40 6.72
C ASP A 471 23.14 8.74 6.79
N VAL A 472 22.29 9.01 5.79
CA VAL A 472 21.50 10.24 5.67
C VAL A 472 20.06 9.91 5.32
N ILE A 473 19.11 10.55 5.99
CA ILE A 473 17.70 10.49 5.65
C ILE A 473 17.22 11.89 5.33
N TYR A 474 16.75 12.07 4.10
CA TYR A 474 16.09 13.27 3.65
C TYR A 474 14.59 13.19 3.89
N VAL A 475 14.01 14.33 4.26
CA VAL A 475 12.57 14.50 4.38
C VAL A 475 12.16 15.58 3.39
N ASP A 476 11.53 15.17 2.29
CA ASP A 476 11.02 16.09 1.28
C ASP A 476 9.63 16.61 1.71
N GLU A 477 9.38 17.91 1.53
CA GLU A 477 8.21 18.61 2.07
C GLU A 477 7.98 18.30 3.57
N ALA A 478 8.97 18.67 4.38
CA ALA A 478 9.06 18.31 5.80
C ALA A 478 7.86 18.74 6.64
N ASP A 479 7.16 19.81 6.27
CA ASP A 479 5.92 20.27 6.91
C ASP A 479 4.78 19.25 6.75
N SER A 480 4.57 18.80 5.52
CA SER A 480 3.55 17.80 5.16
C SER A 480 3.90 16.44 5.75
N VAL A 481 5.17 16.05 5.73
CA VAL A 481 5.63 14.81 6.36
C VAL A 481 5.46 14.88 7.88
N GLN A 482 5.74 16.02 8.51
CA GLN A 482 5.53 16.21 9.95
C GLN A 482 4.06 16.04 10.34
N GLU A 483 3.14 16.67 9.61
CA GLU A 483 1.70 16.47 9.82
C GLU A 483 1.30 15.00 9.66
N ALA A 484 1.80 14.35 8.62
CA ALA A 484 1.51 12.95 8.35
C ALA A 484 2.05 12.01 9.45
N VAL A 485 3.25 12.28 9.99
CA VAL A 485 3.80 11.51 11.11
C VAL A 485 3.03 11.77 12.39
N ASP A 486 2.69 13.03 12.73
CA ASP A 486 1.80 13.33 13.86
C ASP A 486 0.47 12.56 13.74
N GLY A 487 -0.11 12.50 12.54
CA GLY A 487 -1.29 11.70 12.22
C GLY A 487 -1.09 10.19 12.40
N SER A 488 0.09 9.65 12.10
CA SER A 488 0.39 8.21 12.30
C SER A 488 0.39 7.79 13.77
N PHE A 489 0.59 8.72 14.71
CA PHE A 489 0.48 8.48 16.16
C PHE A 489 -0.86 8.94 16.75
N LEU A 490 -1.78 9.43 15.92
CA LEU A 490 -3.15 9.79 16.26
C LEU A 490 -4.12 8.77 15.66
N SER A 491 -4.59 7.85 16.47
CA SER A 491 -5.50 6.79 16.04
C SER A 491 -6.96 7.27 16.10
N GLN A 492 -7.67 7.18 14.97
CA GLN A 492 -9.11 7.41 14.89
C GLN A 492 -9.84 6.11 14.61
N ASN A 493 -10.71 5.67 15.53
CA ASN A 493 -11.43 4.40 15.37
C ASN A 493 -12.92 4.64 15.39
N ILE A 494 -13.62 4.08 14.40
CA ILE A 494 -15.08 4.07 14.40
C ILE A 494 -15.50 3.02 15.42
N LEU A 495 -16.09 3.48 16.53
CA LEU A 495 -16.49 2.63 17.63
C LEU A 495 -17.92 2.09 17.44
N LEU A 496 -18.86 2.95 17.01
CA LEU A 496 -20.29 2.61 16.82
C LEU A 496 -20.88 3.35 15.61
N GLY A 497 -22.05 2.90 15.13
CA GLY A 497 -22.89 3.61 14.16
C GLY A 497 -22.55 3.37 12.69
N ASN A 498 -21.66 2.42 12.41
CA ASN A 498 -21.33 1.97 11.06
C ASN A 498 -21.30 0.44 11.05
N LYS A 499 -21.67 -0.20 9.95
CA LYS A 499 -21.48 -1.65 9.74
C LYS A 499 -20.02 -2.06 9.93
N ASP A 500 -19.09 -1.16 9.62
CA ASP A 500 -17.66 -1.39 9.79
C ASP A 500 -17.12 -1.01 11.20
N ALA A 501 -18.01 -0.66 12.14
CA ALA A 501 -17.60 -0.22 13.47
C ALA A 501 -16.90 -1.34 14.25
N LEU A 502 -15.89 -0.95 15.02
CA LEU A 502 -15.05 -1.88 15.78
C LEU A 502 -15.84 -2.71 16.78
N PHE A 503 -16.80 -2.09 17.47
CA PHE A 503 -17.64 -2.80 18.44
C PHE A 503 -18.44 -3.91 17.75
N ASP A 504 -19.03 -3.62 16.60
CA ASP A 504 -19.87 -4.57 15.86
C ASP A 504 -19.03 -5.69 15.22
N ASN A 505 -17.94 -5.34 14.57
CA ASN A 505 -17.09 -6.31 13.85
C ASN A 505 -16.22 -7.17 14.76
N SER A 506 -15.88 -6.70 15.96
CA SER A 506 -14.91 -7.37 16.83
C SER A 506 -15.54 -7.89 18.11
N PHE A 507 -16.20 -7.01 18.87
CA PHE A 507 -16.71 -7.37 20.21
C PHE A 507 -18.00 -8.18 20.12
N LEU A 508 -18.95 -7.76 19.30
CA LEU A 508 -20.17 -8.53 19.03
C LEU A 508 -19.85 -9.85 18.30
N ALA A 509 -18.93 -9.85 17.34
CA ALA A 509 -18.48 -11.07 16.67
C ALA A 509 -17.90 -12.09 17.65
N ALA A 510 -16.98 -11.68 18.53
CA ALA A 510 -16.40 -12.54 19.57
C ALA A 510 -17.47 -13.08 20.53
N ARG A 511 -18.45 -12.24 20.91
CA ARG A 511 -19.60 -12.68 21.72
C ARG A 511 -20.41 -13.76 20.98
N ASN A 512 -20.75 -13.53 19.72
CA ASN A 512 -21.53 -14.47 18.90
C ASN A 512 -20.81 -15.82 18.75
N THR A 513 -19.48 -15.81 18.65
CA THR A 513 -18.67 -17.03 18.65
C THR A 513 -18.73 -17.74 20.01
N LEU A 514 -18.58 -17.00 21.11
CA LEU A 514 -18.72 -17.56 22.46
C LEU A 514 -20.11 -18.14 22.70
N ASP A 515 -21.18 -17.51 22.20
CA ASP A 515 -22.55 -17.99 22.35
C ASP A 515 -22.76 -19.37 21.69
N LYS A 516 -22.05 -19.65 20.60
CA LYS A 516 -22.06 -20.95 19.92
C LYS A 516 -21.17 -21.99 20.61
N ARG A 517 -20.19 -21.57 21.41
CA ARG A 517 -19.22 -22.46 22.10
C ARG A 517 -19.68 -22.77 23.52
N TYR A 518 -20.58 -23.75 23.65
CA TYR A 518 -21.13 -24.18 24.94
C TYR A 518 -20.08 -24.74 25.92
N ASP A 519 -18.96 -25.23 25.42
CA ASP A 519 -17.84 -25.75 26.23
C ASP A 519 -17.25 -24.70 27.19
N PHE A 520 -17.41 -23.42 26.86
CA PHE A 520 -16.95 -22.29 27.69
C PHE A 520 -18.09 -21.61 28.46
N SER A 521 -19.27 -22.23 28.56
CA SER A 521 -20.43 -21.67 29.27
C SER A 521 -20.20 -21.52 30.79
N SER A 522 -19.37 -22.39 31.38
CA SER A 522 -19.00 -22.32 32.80
C SER A 522 -17.91 -21.28 33.09
N SER A 523 -17.16 -20.85 32.07
CA SER A 523 -16.06 -19.90 32.22
C SER A 523 -16.56 -18.53 32.69
N LYS A 524 -15.97 -18.03 33.79
CA LYS A 524 -16.25 -16.68 34.32
C LYS A 524 -15.99 -15.61 33.26
N THR A 525 -14.85 -15.69 32.56
CA THR A 525 -14.47 -14.73 31.52
C THR A 525 -15.47 -14.70 30.36
N SER A 526 -15.98 -15.88 29.95
CA SER A 526 -17.02 -15.98 28.92
C SER A 526 -18.32 -15.30 29.36
N LYS A 527 -18.77 -15.55 30.60
CA LYS A 527 -19.97 -14.91 31.18
C LYS A 527 -19.81 -13.41 31.28
N GLU A 528 -18.67 -12.94 31.78
CA GLU A 528 -18.36 -11.51 31.88
C GLU A 528 -18.36 -10.85 30.51
N TRP A 529 -17.65 -11.42 29.52
CA TRP A 529 -17.64 -10.87 28.17
C TRP A 529 -19.05 -10.72 27.59
N ARG A 530 -19.89 -11.77 27.69
CA ARG A 530 -21.28 -11.71 27.21
C ARG A 530 -22.09 -10.63 27.92
N HIS A 531 -21.98 -10.54 29.24
CA HIS A 531 -22.67 -9.53 30.03
C HIS A 531 -22.25 -8.11 29.62
N PHE A 532 -20.95 -7.81 29.64
CA PHE A 532 -20.44 -6.47 29.36
C PHE A 532 -20.65 -6.04 27.90
N VAL A 533 -20.59 -6.98 26.93
CA VAL A 533 -20.93 -6.68 25.52
C VAL A 533 -22.41 -6.32 25.39
N ASN A 534 -23.32 -7.06 26.03
CA ASN A 534 -24.75 -6.77 25.99
C ASN A 534 -25.07 -5.41 26.62
N GLU A 535 -24.52 -5.12 27.81
CA GLU A 535 -24.72 -3.83 28.48
C GLU A 535 -24.13 -2.68 27.66
N THR A 536 -22.94 -2.84 27.06
CA THR A 536 -22.35 -1.83 26.19
C THR A 536 -23.23 -1.56 24.96
N SER A 537 -23.73 -2.62 24.31
CA SER A 537 -24.62 -2.50 23.15
C SER A 537 -25.94 -1.81 23.50
N LYS A 538 -26.53 -2.16 24.64
CA LYS A 538 -27.78 -1.55 25.13
C LYS A 538 -27.63 -0.06 25.38
N VAL A 539 -26.60 0.33 26.14
CA VAL A 539 -26.34 1.75 26.45
C VAL A 539 -25.95 2.53 25.19
N ALA A 540 -25.24 1.91 24.26
CA ALA A 540 -24.97 2.50 22.94
C ALA A 540 -26.28 2.87 22.21
N HIS A 541 -27.28 1.99 22.20
CA HIS A 541 -28.59 2.33 21.62
C HIS A 541 -29.25 3.51 22.32
N TYR A 542 -29.20 3.59 23.65
CA TYR A 542 -29.75 4.73 24.39
C TYR A 542 -29.04 6.05 24.08
N LEU A 543 -27.73 6.03 23.85
CA LEU A 543 -26.99 7.21 23.37
C LEU A 543 -27.46 7.65 21.98
N TYR A 544 -27.63 6.71 21.04
CA TYR A 544 -28.11 7.02 19.70
C TYR A 544 -29.55 7.51 19.68
N GLU A 545 -30.42 6.93 20.50
CA GLU A 545 -31.80 7.36 20.67
C GLU A 545 -31.87 8.83 21.10
N LEU A 546 -31.09 9.24 22.12
CA LEU A 546 -31.04 10.65 22.55
C LEU A 546 -30.48 11.59 21.48
N ILE A 547 -29.49 11.15 20.71
CA ILE A 547 -28.90 11.95 19.61
C ILE A 547 -29.90 12.11 18.45
N GLN A 548 -30.71 11.08 18.19
CA GLN A 548 -31.75 11.11 17.17
C GLN A 548 -32.93 11.97 17.60
N ASP A 549 -33.41 11.81 18.83
CA ASP A 549 -34.62 12.46 19.32
C ASP A 549 -34.43 13.92 19.75
N SER A 550 -33.21 14.32 20.12
CA SER A 550 -32.92 15.67 20.62
C SER A 550 -31.97 16.45 19.73
N ALA A 551 -32.50 17.46 19.04
CA ALA A 551 -31.70 18.43 18.30
C ALA A 551 -30.69 19.18 19.19
N TYR A 552 -31.02 19.38 20.48
CA TYR A 552 -30.12 19.98 21.46
C TYR A 552 -28.89 19.10 21.71
N ILE A 553 -29.09 17.82 22.05
CA ILE A 553 -27.98 16.88 22.29
C ILE A 553 -27.14 16.74 21.03
N ARG A 554 -27.78 16.58 19.87
CA ARG A 554 -27.08 16.51 18.58
C ARG A 554 -26.18 17.72 18.36
N ARG A 555 -26.66 18.94 18.62
CA ARG A 555 -25.85 20.17 18.52
C ARG A 555 -24.70 20.20 19.52
N GLU A 556 -24.90 19.71 20.74
CA GLU A 556 -23.86 19.71 21.79
C GLU A 556 -22.72 18.72 21.51
N VAL A 557 -22.97 17.62 20.79
CA VAL A 557 -21.98 16.56 20.50
C VAL A 557 -21.44 16.57 19.06
N LYS A 558 -22.10 17.26 18.13
CA LYS A 558 -21.75 17.30 16.71
C LYS A 558 -20.41 18.00 16.47
N ASN A 559 -19.54 17.33 15.72
CA ASN A 559 -18.26 17.87 15.24
C ASN A 559 -17.33 18.40 16.34
N TYR A 560 -17.50 17.92 17.58
CA TYR A 560 -16.67 18.28 18.72
C TYR A 560 -16.23 17.02 19.47
N ALA A 561 -14.97 17.00 19.92
CA ALA A 561 -14.46 15.90 20.73
C ALA A 561 -14.89 16.10 22.19
N PHE A 562 -15.65 15.15 22.74
CA PHE A 562 -16.17 15.21 24.10
C PHE A 562 -15.76 14.01 24.94
N GLY A 563 -15.67 14.24 26.25
CA GLY A 563 -15.46 13.20 27.26
C GLY A 563 -16.29 13.50 28.50
N HIS A 564 -16.30 12.57 29.45
CA HIS A 564 -17.06 12.73 30.69
C HIS A 564 -16.69 14.03 31.44
N HIS A 565 -15.40 14.39 31.50
CA HIS A 565 -14.94 15.65 32.11
C HIS A 565 -15.58 16.91 31.53
N GLN A 566 -15.75 16.97 30.20
CA GLN A 566 -16.20 18.18 29.51
C GLN A 566 -17.72 18.33 29.64
N LEU A 567 -18.46 17.23 29.49
CA LEU A 567 -19.90 17.21 29.74
C LEU A 567 -20.21 17.54 31.19
N LEU A 568 -19.50 16.92 32.14
CA LEU A 568 -19.65 17.20 33.56
C LEU A 568 -19.30 18.66 33.89
N SER A 569 -18.28 19.23 33.23
CA SER A 569 -17.95 20.64 33.41
C SER A 569 -19.07 21.55 32.94
N LYS A 570 -19.74 21.23 31.82
CA LYS A 570 -20.91 21.98 31.34
C LYS A 570 -22.08 21.85 32.33
N ILE A 571 -22.41 20.62 32.74
CA ILE A 571 -23.48 20.34 33.71
C ILE A 571 -23.24 21.10 35.03
N THR A 572 -22.02 21.05 35.56
CA THR A 572 -21.64 21.74 36.81
C THR A 572 -21.82 23.27 36.67
N LYS A 573 -21.37 23.86 35.56
CA LYS A 573 -21.54 25.30 35.30
C LYS A 573 -23.02 25.70 35.16
N SER A 574 -23.85 24.82 34.60
CA SER A 574 -25.29 25.06 34.50
C SER A 574 -25.98 24.96 35.87
N LEU A 575 -25.55 24.06 36.75
CA LEU A 575 -26.17 23.86 38.05
C LEU A 575 -25.82 24.96 39.09
N PHE A 576 -24.59 25.49 39.07
CA PHE A 576 -24.03 26.30 40.16
C PHE A 576 -23.59 27.72 39.73
N LYS A 577 -23.88 28.74 40.56
CA LYS A 577 -23.69 30.18 40.21
C LYS A 577 -22.24 30.69 40.33
N LYS A 578 -21.41 30.11 41.20
CA LYS A 578 -20.06 30.61 41.56
C LYS A 578 -18.99 29.52 41.48
N VAL A 579 -18.76 28.98 40.28
CA VAL A 579 -17.72 27.97 40.08
C VAL A 579 -16.39 28.65 39.73
N LYS A 580 -15.52 28.92 40.73
CA LYS A 580 -14.17 29.49 40.50
C LYS A 580 -13.27 28.53 39.71
N GLN A 581 -13.24 27.26 40.11
CA GLN A 581 -12.54 26.17 39.41
C GLN A 581 -13.46 24.95 39.38
N VAL A 582 -13.93 24.57 38.18
CA VAL A 582 -14.89 23.47 38.01
C VAL A 582 -14.32 22.14 38.48
N ALA A 583 -13.04 21.89 38.19
CA ALA A 583 -12.37 20.64 38.52
C ALA A 583 -12.29 20.34 40.02
N LYS A 584 -12.39 21.37 40.88
CA LYS A 584 -12.33 21.25 42.35
C LYS A 584 -13.72 21.37 43.01
N HIS A 585 -14.78 21.43 42.21
CA HIS A 585 -16.12 21.55 42.76
C HIS A 585 -16.55 20.20 43.35
N PRO A 586 -17.13 20.12 44.56
CA PRO A 586 -17.42 18.83 45.20
C PRO A 586 -18.38 17.96 44.38
N PHE A 587 -19.35 18.56 43.67
CA PHE A 587 -20.19 17.85 42.70
C PHE A 587 -19.38 17.23 41.56
N TYR A 588 -18.42 17.98 41.02
CA TYR A 588 -17.57 17.50 39.94
C TYR A 588 -16.69 16.34 40.41
N GLU A 589 -16.05 16.49 41.57
CA GLU A 589 -15.23 15.44 42.18
C GLU A 589 -16.06 14.19 42.48
N THR A 590 -17.25 14.32 43.07
CA THR A 590 -18.11 13.17 43.38
C THR A 590 -18.54 12.42 42.13
N MET A 591 -18.94 13.14 41.07
CA MET A 591 -19.43 12.53 39.83
C MET A 591 -18.32 11.93 38.97
N ILE A 592 -17.08 12.40 39.13
CA ILE A 592 -15.93 11.88 38.36
C ILE A 592 -15.29 10.66 39.00
N THR A 593 -15.37 10.56 40.33
CA THR A 593 -14.91 9.40 41.09
C THR A 593 -15.91 8.24 41.07
N VAL A 594 -17.03 8.36 40.34
CA VAL A 594 -17.95 7.24 40.12
C VAL A 594 -17.23 6.23 39.25
N ASP A 595 -16.51 5.33 39.92
CA ASP A 595 -16.02 4.11 39.32
C ASP A 595 -17.13 3.06 39.42
N PHE A 596 -17.22 2.18 38.42
CA PHE A 596 -18.12 1.03 38.43
C PHE A 596 -17.29 -0.27 38.59
N PRO A 597 -16.38 -0.38 39.58
CA PRO A 597 -15.51 -1.53 39.69
C PRO A 597 -16.32 -2.76 40.09
N ASN A 598 -15.81 -3.92 39.68
CA ASN A 598 -16.44 -5.23 39.84
C ASN A 598 -16.35 -5.79 41.28
N SER A 599 -16.40 -4.94 42.32
CA SER A 599 -16.13 -5.34 43.69
C SER A 599 -17.41 -5.75 44.43
N ASN A 600 -17.52 -7.04 44.71
CA ASN A 600 -18.30 -7.59 45.82
C ASN A 600 -17.78 -7.16 47.22
N GLU A 601 -17.03 -6.05 47.31
CA GLU A 601 -16.50 -5.55 48.56
C GLU A 601 -17.49 -4.59 49.20
N LYS A 602 -17.85 -4.93 50.45
CA LYS A 602 -18.73 -4.16 51.32
C LYS A 602 -18.10 -2.79 51.59
N GLY A 603 -18.65 -1.76 50.96
CA GLY A 603 -18.37 -0.36 51.27
C GLY A 603 -19.49 0.54 50.77
N ASP A 604 -20.33 1.01 51.71
CA ASP A 604 -21.33 2.08 51.61
C ASP A 604 -22.42 2.07 50.51
N MET A 605 -23.46 2.87 50.75
CA MET A 605 -24.50 3.26 49.79
C MET A 605 -23.89 4.13 48.68
N SER A 606 -23.05 3.53 47.83
CA SER A 606 -22.32 4.21 46.77
C SER A 606 -23.28 4.81 45.72
N LEU A 607 -22.95 6.02 45.25
CA LEU A 607 -23.63 6.71 44.15
C LEU A 607 -23.82 5.81 42.91
N GLU A 608 -22.87 4.89 42.69
CA GLU A 608 -22.93 3.81 41.71
C GLU A 608 -24.20 2.97 41.81
N LYS A 609 -24.61 2.51 43.01
CA LYS A 609 -25.83 1.71 43.21
C LYS A 609 -27.07 2.50 42.79
N VAL A 610 -27.10 3.80 43.08
CA VAL A 610 -28.20 4.69 42.70
C VAL A 610 -28.28 4.82 41.17
N ILE A 611 -27.13 4.98 40.50
CA ILE A 611 -27.06 5.07 39.05
C ILE A 611 -27.43 3.74 38.38
N ARG A 612 -26.96 2.59 38.90
CA ARG A 612 -27.33 1.25 38.40
C ARG A 612 -28.83 1.00 38.54
N LYS A 613 -29.43 1.41 39.66
CA LYS A 613 -30.88 1.34 39.85
C LYS A 613 -31.60 2.20 38.80
N TYR A 614 -31.18 3.45 38.63
CA TYR A 614 -31.75 4.34 37.61
C TYR A 614 -31.70 3.73 36.20
N ILE A 615 -30.58 3.13 35.80
CA ILE A 615 -30.44 2.48 34.48
C ILE A 615 -31.45 1.33 34.34
N ARG A 616 -31.66 0.54 35.40
CA ARG A 616 -32.66 -0.54 35.40
C ARG A 616 -34.08 -0.01 35.30
N ASP A 617 -34.41 1.01 36.09
CA ASP A 617 -35.74 1.64 36.08
C ASP A 617 -36.05 2.22 34.67
N ILE A 618 -35.05 2.82 34.01
CA ILE A 618 -35.15 3.27 32.61
C ILE A 618 -35.34 2.10 31.64
N ASP A 619 -34.60 1.00 31.83
CA ASP A 619 -34.70 -0.21 31.00
C ASP A 619 -36.12 -0.78 31.03
N GLU A 620 -36.72 -0.88 32.22
CA GLU A 620 -38.09 -1.32 32.42
C GLU A 620 -39.10 -0.39 31.72
N VAL A 621 -38.93 0.93 31.86
CA VAL A 621 -39.78 1.91 31.17
C VAL A 621 -39.69 1.76 29.65
N LYS A 622 -38.49 1.58 29.09
CA LYS A 622 -38.27 1.43 27.65
C LYS A 622 -38.82 0.12 27.08
N ILE A 623 -38.84 -0.96 27.88
CA ILE A 623 -39.32 -2.28 27.44
C ILE A 623 -40.85 -2.39 27.55
N TYR A 624 -41.45 -1.87 28.63
CA TYR A 624 -42.85 -2.12 28.97
C TYR A 624 -43.81 -0.97 28.65
N SER A 625 -43.32 0.23 28.32
CA SER A 625 -44.20 1.33 27.95
C SER A 625 -44.83 1.11 26.58
N GLY A 626 -46.16 1.11 26.52
CA GLY A 626 -46.93 0.99 25.27
C GLY A 626 -47.05 2.31 24.49
N ASN A 627 -46.67 3.44 25.07
CA ASN A 627 -46.84 4.78 24.48
C ASN A 627 -45.56 5.62 24.57
N ALA A 628 -45.03 6.05 23.42
CA ALA A 628 -43.81 6.83 23.31
C ALA A 628 -43.84 8.18 24.07
N ILE A 629 -45.01 8.84 24.15
CA ILE A 629 -45.14 10.12 24.87
C ILE A 629 -45.05 9.90 26.39
N GLU A 630 -45.73 8.86 26.87
CA GLU A 630 -45.73 8.49 28.28
C GLU A 630 -44.35 8.00 28.72
N GLN A 631 -43.69 7.20 27.88
CA GLN A 631 -42.31 6.76 28.07
C GLN A 631 -41.37 7.94 28.26
N LYS A 632 -41.39 8.93 27.35
CA LYS A 632 -40.51 10.11 27.44
C LYS A 632 -40.75 10.92 28.71
N LYS A 633 -42.00 11.02 29.16
CA LYS A 633 -42.35 11.69 30.41
C LYS A 633 -41.79 10.93 31.62
N GLN A 634 -41.97 9.61 31.67
CA GLN A 634 -41.44 8.76 32.73
C GLN A 634 -39.90 8.79 32.78
N GLU A 635 -39.23 8.76 31.62
CA GLU A 635 -37.77 8.90 31.53
C GLU A 635 -37.29 10.25 32.09
N GLN A 636 -38.01 11.34 31.78
CA GLN A 636 -37.71 12.66 32.32
C GLN A 636 -37.90 12.70 33.84
N ASP A 637 -39.01 12.16 34.35
CA ASP A 637 -39.33 12.13 35.79
C ASP A 637 -38.30 11.31 36.59
N LEU A 638 -37.87 10.16 36.05
CA LEU A 638 -36.80 9.34 36.64
C LEU A 638 -35.45 10.07 36.65
N THR A 639 -35.13 10.79 35.57
CA THR A 639 -33.88 11.54 35.44
C THR A 639 -33.84 12.71 36.42
N GLU A 640 -34.94 13.45 36.53
CA GLU A 640 -35.10 14.51 37.52
C GLU A 640 -35.03 13.97 38.95
N GLY A 641 -35.66 12.83 39.21
CA GLY A 641 -35.58 12.13 40.49
C GLY A 641 -34.15 11.72 40.86
N LEU A 642 -33.36 11.24 39.90
CA LEU A 642 -31.93 10.92 40.11
C LEU A 642 -31.13 12.19 40.42
N LEU A 643 -31.29 13.24 39.60
CA LEU A 643 -30.56 14.49 39.78
C LEU A 643 -30.87 15.10 41.16
N ASN A 644 -32.14 15.17 41.53
CA ASN A 644 -32.56 15.71 42.83
C ASN A 644 -31.97 14.90 44.00
N LYS A 645 -31.95 13.55 43.92
CA LYS A 645 -31.30 12.72 44.96
C LYS A 645 -29.80 13.02 45.13
N ILE A 646 -29.12 13.39 44.05
CA ILE A 646 -27.70 13.78 44.08
C ILE A 646 -27.55 15.19 44.65
N LEU A 647 -28.42 16.12 44.24
CA LEU A 647 -28.38 17.53 44.63
C LEU A 647 -28.78 17.79 46.09
N VAL A 648 -29.55 16.91 46.74
CA VAL A 648 -29.93 17.02 48.17
C VAL A 648 -28.72 17.14 49.10
N LYS A 649 -27.53 16.72 48.66
CA LYS A 649 -26.27 16.84 49.41
C LYS A 649 -25.66 18.26 49.40
N TYR A 650 -26.26 19.21 48.68
CA TYR A 650 -25.72 20.56 48.44
C TYR A 650 -26.69 21.64 48.91
N ASP A 651 -26.17 22.77 49.39
CA ASP A 651 -26.98 23.86 49.93
C ASP A 651 -27.80 24.57 48.85
N TYR A 652 -29.04 24.93 49.20
CA TYR A 652 -30.00 25.57 48.30
C TYR A 652 -29.50 26.92 47.73
N SER A 653 -28.64 27.62 48.48
CA SER A 653 -28.06 28.90 48.06
C SER A 653 -27.08 28.75 46.88
N GLU A 654 -26.43 27.59 46.75
CA GLU A 654 -25.49 27.28 45.66
C GLU A 654 -26.22 26.90 44.35
N LEU A 655 -27.46 26.39 44.46
CA LEU A 655 -28.33 25.93 43.37
C LEU A 655 -29.26 27.03 42.81
N SER A 656 -29.01 28.29 43.14
CA SER A 656 -29.83 29.43 42.70
C SER A 656 -29.93 29.60 41.16
N VAL A 657 -29.04 28.97 40.39
CA VAL A 657 -29.13 28.93 38.92
C VAL A 657 -30.16 27.90 38.47
N TYR A 658 -30.09 26.67 38.99
CA TYR A 658 -31.03 25.60 38.65
C TYR A 658 -32.47 25.91 39.06
N THR A 659 -32.66 26.51 40.25
CA THR A 659 -33.99 26.89 40.77
C THR A 659 -34.61 28.09 40.04
N GLY A 660 -33.80 28.91 39.37
CA GLY A 660 -34.24 30.05 38.57
C GLY A 660 -34.29 29.79 37.05
N MET A 661 -33.97 28.58 36.58
CA MET A 661 -33.96 28.24 35.16
C MET A 661 -35.37 28.23 34.56
N LYS A 662 -35.46 28.58 33.27
CA LYS A 662 -36.70 28.35 32.50
C LYS A 662 -36.93 26.86 32.30
N GLU A 663 -38.20 26.45 32.22
CA GLU A 663 -38.59 25.05 31.98
C GLU A 663 -37.89 24.41 30.76
N VAL A 664 -37.67 25.19 29.69
CA VAL A 664 -36.95 24.71 28.49
C VAL A 664 -35.49 24.41 28.78
N GLU A 665 -34.80 25.26 29.54
CA GLU A 665 -33.39 25.09 29.92
C GLU A 665 -33.23 23.91 30.89
N LYS A 666 -34.18 23.76 31.82
CA LYS A 666 -34.24 22.62 32.74
C LYS A 666 -34.37 21.29 31.98
N LYS A 667 -35.27 21.22 30.99
CA LYS A 667 -35.40 20.03 30.11
C LYS A 667 -34.12 19.73 29.34
N GLN A 668 -33.46 20.75 28.79
CA GLN A 668 -32.18 20.58 28.09
C GLN A 668 -31.06 20.08 29.01
N LEU A 669 -31.00 20.58 30.24
CA LEU A 669 -30.04 20.13 31.25
C LEU A 669 -30.30 18.67 31.66
N LEU A 670 -31.56 18.28 31.85
CA LEU A 670 -31.93 16.90 32.16
C LEU A 670 -31.54 15.94 31.04
N LEU A 671 -31.78 16.30 29.78
CA LEU A 671 -31.32 15.52 28.63
C LEU A 671 -29.79 15.39 28.59
N LEU A 672 -29.06 16.48 28.86
CA LEU A 672 -27.59 16.45 28.90
C LEU A 672 -27.07 15.59 30.05
N PHE A 673 -27.74 15.63 31.20
CA PHE A 673 -27.43 14.81 32.36
C PHE A 673 -27.71 13.32 32.10
N GLN A 674 -28.86 12.99 31.50
CA GLN A 674 -29.19 11.63 31.06
C GLN A 674 -28.15 11.09 30.08
N PHE A 675 -27.79 11.89 29.06
CA PHE A 675 -26.73 11.55 28.10
C PHE A 675 -25.38 11.30 28.79
N TYR A 676 -25.03 12.13 29.78
CA TYR A 676 -23.81 11.96 30.58
C TYR A 676 -23.82 10.63 31.36
N ILE A 677 -24.92 10.27 32.02
CA ILE A 677 -25.04 9.01 32.76
C ILE A 677 -24.87 7.80 31.82
N TYR A 678 -25.52 7.82 30.66
CA TYR A 678 -25.32 6.77 29.65
C TYR A 678 -23.87 6.73 29.16
N LEU A 679 -23.22 7.87 28.96
CA LEU A 679 -21.84 7.90 28.51
C LEU A 679 -20.87 7.30 29.53
N ILE A 680 -20.98 7.62 30.82
CA ILE A 680 -20.10 7.02 31.83
C ILE A 680 -20.37 5.52 31.92
N ASN A 681 -21.65 5.12 31.87
CA ASN A 681 -22.01 3.71 31.93
C ASN A 681 -21.42 2.94 30.74
N PHE A 682 -21.53 3.50 29.53
CA PHE A 682 -20.90 2.96 28.34
C PHE A 682 -19.37 2.89 28.48
N ASP A 683 -18.72 3.99 28.87
CA ASP A 683 -17.27 4.09 29.01
C ASP A 683 -16.73 3.05 30.01
N SER A 684 -17.43 2.84 31.12
CA SER A 684 -17.10 1.82 32.11
C SER A 684 -17.17 0.39 31.54
N HIS A 685 -18.30 0.00 30.97
CA HIS A 685 -18.47 -1.36 30.43
C HIS A 685 -17.47 -1.62 29.28
N PHE A 686 -17.25 -0.61 28.43
CA PHE A 686 -16.31 -0.69 27.34
C PHE A 686 -14.86 -0.81 27.82
N LYS A 687 -14.43 -0.01 28.81
CA LYS A 687 -13.10 -0.15 29.44
C LYS A 687 -12.91 -1.52 30.07
N TYR A 688 -13.95 -2.08 30.69
CA TYR A 688 -13.89 -3.43 31.24
C TYR A 688 -13.67 -4.48 30.14
N LEU A 689 -14.38 -4.37 29.01
CA LEU A 689 -14.15 -5.25 27.85
C LEU A 689 -12.70 -5.17 27.37
N LEU A 690 -12.11 -3.98 27.29
CA LEU A 690 -10.69 -3.83 26.92
C LEU A 690 -9.74 -4.50 27.90
N LYS A 691 -10.07 -4.50 29.20
CA LYS A 691 -9.27 -5.15 30.25
C LYS A 691 -9.27 -6.67 30.13
N ILE A 692 -10.43 -7.29 29.90
CA ILE A 692 -10.56 -8.76 29.82
C ILE A 692 -10.31 -9.33 28.42
N LYS A 693 -10.18 -8.47 27.40
CA LYS A 693 -10.01 -8.83 25.99
C LYS A 693 -9.00 -9.96 25.76
N HIS A 694 -7.77 -9.83 26.25
CA HIS A 694 -6.72 -10.83 26.04
C HIS A 694 -7.09 -12.21 26.61
N GLN A 695 -7.84 -12.25 27.71
CA GLN A 695 -8.29 -13.51 28.28
C GLN A 695 -9.31 -14.20 27.36
N VAL A 696 -10.15 -13.42 26.67
CA VAL A 696 -11.12 -13.94 25.70
C VAL A 696 -10.45 -14.40 24.41
N GLU A 697 -9.43 -13.68 23.93
CA GLU A 697 -8.62 -14.10 22.77
C GLU A 697 -7.99 -15.48 23.02
N ASN A 698 -7.43 -15.69 24.22
CA ASN A 698 -6.89 -16.99 24.61
C ASN A 698 -7.93 -18.11 24.62
N ILE A 699 -9.18 -17.81 25.00
CA ILE A 699 -10.29 -18.78 25.01
C ILE A 699 -10.74 -19.11 23.59
N LEU A 700 -10.81 -18.11 22.71
CA LEU A 700 -11.28 -18.27 21.34
C LEU A 700 -10.22 -18.94 20.45
N GLY A 701 -8.93 -18.67 20.71
CA GLY A 701 -7.83 -19.01 19.81
C GLY A 701 -7.72 -18.05 18.63
N GLU A 702 -8.40 -16.90 18.70
CA GLU A 702 -8.45 -15.88 17.64
C GLU A 702 -8.06 -14.51 18.22
N GLU A 703 -7.27 -13.73 17.47
CA GLU A 703 -7.01 -12.33 17.81
C GLU A 703 -8.27 -11.49 17.54
N ILE A 704 -8.78 -10.83 18.56
CA ILE A 704 -9.85 -9.83 18.41
C ILE A 704 -9.16 -8.55 17.95
N PRO A 705 -9.62 -7.87 16.89
CA PRO A 705 -9.00 -6.62 16.45
C PRO A 705 -8.90 -5.60 17.61
N GLU A 706 -7.71 -5.05 17.83
CA GLU A 706 -7.55 -3.91 18.75
C GLU A 706 -8.24 -2.68 18.21
N ILE A 707 -8.68 -1.80 19.13
CA ILE A 707 -9.00 -0.40 18.82
C ILE A 707 -7.85 0.20 17.99
N SER A 708 -6.61 -0.08 18.37
CA SER A 708 -5.39 0.37 17.68
C SER A 708 -4.85 -0.59 16.60
N SER A 709 -5.62 -1.57 16.10
CA SER A 709 -5.06 -2.64 15.24
C SER A 709 -4.42 -2.15 13.94
N VAL A 710 -4.85 -0.99 13.43
CA VAL A 710 -4.21 -0.29 12.29
C VAL A 710 -2.76 0.14 12.60
N PHE A 711 -2.39 0.18 13.88
CA PHE A 711 -1.18 0.77 14.43
C PHE A 711 -0.26 -0.24 15.14
N LYS A 712 -0.39 -1.56 14.90
CA LYS A 712 0.46 -2.61 15.54
C LYS A 712 1.96 -2.29 15.44
N ASN A 713 2.42 -1.79 14.30
CA ASN A 713 3.82 -1.39 14.11
C ASN A 713 4.17 -0.05 14.77
N VAL A 714 3.21 0.87 14.92
CA VAL A 714 3.44 2.17 15.59
C VAL A 714 3.72 1.99 17.08
N LYS A 715 3.08 0.98 17.70
CA LYS A 715 3.30 0.65 19.12
C LYS A 715 4.77 0.42 19.48
N ARG A 716 5.57 -0.06 18.53
CA ARG A 716 7.00 -0.32 18.70
C ARG A 716 7.80 0.94 19.00
N PHE A 717 7.34 2.10 18.50
CA PHE A 717 8.05 3.36 18.68
C PHE A 717 7.65 4.09 19.97
N LEU A 718 6.53 3.72 20.60
CA LEU A 718 6.01 4.41 21.79
C LEU A 718 7.01 4.50 22.96
N PRO A 719 7.85 3.49 23.25
CA PRO A 719 8.86 3.60 24.32
C PRO A 719 9.92 4.68 24.07
N PHE A 720 10.12 5.10 22.83
CA PHE A 720 11.13 6.10 22.44
C PHE A 720 10.55 7.50 22.24
N LEU A 721 9.23 7.63 22.33
CA LEU A 721 8.53 8.88 22.10
C LEU A 721 7.93 9.40 23.40
N PRO A 722 7.91 10.73 23.59
CA PRO A 722 7.27 11.30 24.76
C PRO A 722 5.77 11.03 24.70
N TYR A 723 5.20 10.77 25.88
CA TYR A 723 3.76 10.62 26.04
C TYR A 723 3.04 11.90 25.60
N ALA A 724 1.83 11.72 25.09
CA ALA A 724 0.91 12.82 24.86
C ALA A 724 0.66 13.60 26.16
N ALA A 725 0.85 14.92 26.13
CA ALA A 725 0.59 15.80 27.29
C ALA A 725 -0.87 15.75 27.78
N THR A 726 -1.80 15.36 26.92
CA THR A 726 -3.22 15.17 27.24
C THR A 726 -3.53 13.85 27.95
N GLY A 727 -2.53 12.98 28.14
CA GLY A 727 -2.71 11.60 28.58
C GLY A 727 -3.50 10.75 27.58
N ARG A 728 -3.57 9.44 27.83
CA ARG A 728 -4.50 8.53 27.12
C ARG A 728 -5.91 8.73 27.68
N SER A 729 -6.56 9.83 27.29
CA SER A 729 -7.98 10.03 27.60
C SER A 729 -8.82 9.53 26.42
N PHE A 730 -9.71 8.58 26.67
CA PHE A 730 -10.73 8.20 25.69
C PHE A 730 -11.62 9.42 25.44
N GLN A 731 -11.50 9.99 24.25
CA GLN A 731 -12.39 11.04 23.78
C GLN A 731 -13.29 10.45 22.70
N TYR A 732 -14.55 10.88 22.75
CA TYR A 732 -15.58 10.48 21.81
C TYR A 732 -15.87 11.62 20.86
N PHE A 733 -16.17 11.28 19.62
CA PHE A 733 -16.48 12.26 18.58
C PHE A 733 -17.64 11.75 17.75
N PHE A 734 -18.71 12.54 17.68
CA PHE A 734 -19.86 12.22 16.86
C PHE A 734 -19.77 12.96 15.53
N ARG A 735 -19.69 12.20 14.43
CA ARG A 735 -19.65 12.73 13.06
C ARG A 735 -20.85 12.27 12.26
N GLU A 736 -21.65 13.20 11.76
CA GLU A 736 -22.72 12.89 10.80
C GLU A 736 -22.12 12.44 9.46
N THR A 737 -22.75 11.46 8.83
CA THR A 737 -22.32 10.90 7.54
C THR A 737 -22.55 11.94 6.43
N HIS A 738 -21.63 12.04 5.46
CA HIS A 738 -21.71 13.05 4.41
C HIS A 738 -23.03 12.95 3.63
N GLY A 739 -23.85 14.00 3.69
CA GLY A 739 -25.15 14.04 2.99
C GLY A 739 -26.23 14.90 3.64
N GLY A 740 -26.10 15.30 4.91
CA GLY A 740 -26.97 16.32 5.51
C GLY A 740 -28.46 15.99 5.56
N GLU A 741 -28.86 14.75 5.25
CA GLU A 741 -30.23 14.30 5.45
C GLU A 741 -30.50 14.23 6.95
N GLU A 742 -31.50 15.00 7.40
CA GLU A 742 -32.04 14.92 8.75
C GLU A 742 -32.46 13.47 9.03
N GLY A 743 -31.75 12.79 9.93
CA GLY A 743 -32.00 11.39 10.29
C GLY A 743 -30.89 10.40 9.93
N SER A 744 -29.82 10.83 9.24
CA SER A 744 -28.66 9.95 9.01
C SER A 744 -27.95 9.61 10.33
N VAL A 745 -27.78 8.31 10.59
CA VAL A 745 -27.09 7.80 11.78
C VAL A 745 -25.60 8.16 11.66
N GLY A 746 -25.14 9.11 12.47
CA GLY A 746 -23.72 9.48 12.53
C GLY A 746 -22.86 8.36 13.10
N THR A 747 -21.55 8.57 13.09
CA THR A 747 -20.56 7.62 13.63
C THR A 747 -19.96 8.13 14.92
N PHE A 748 -19.91 7.25 15.93
CA PHE A 748 -19.22 7.51 17.18
C PHE A 748 -17.78 7.04 17.03
N ARG A 749 -16.81 7.95 17.15
CA ARG A 749 -15.39 7.67 16.97
C ARG A 749 -14.62 7.87 18.26
N THR A 750 -13.56 7.10 18.45
CA THR A 750 -12.57 7.35 19.49
C THR A 750 -11.29 7.91 18.90
N TYR A 751 -10.67 8.84 19.63
CA TYR A 751 -9.31 9.30 19.37
C TYR A 751 -8.37 8.73 20.41
N ASP A 752 -7.27 8.14 19.97
CA ASP A 752 -6.19 7.69 20.85
C ASP A 752 -4.90 8.38 20.39
N TYR A 753 -4.46 9.38 21.17
CA TYR A 753 -3.22 10.09 20.91
C TYR A 753 -2.09 9.35 21.62
N LEU A 754 -1.42 8.48 20.88
CA LEU A 754 -0.50 7.50 21.44
C LEU A 754 0.83 8.14 21.89
N ALA A 755 1.37 9.06 21.09
CA ALA A 755 2.62 9.76 21.35
C ALA A 755 2.76 11.01 20.46
N VAL A 756 3.74 11.86 20.77
CA VAL A 756 4.06 13.05 19.95
C VAL A 756 4.83 12.63 18.69
N GLY A 757 4.12 12.44 17.58
CA GLY A 757 4.68 11.93 16.33
C GLY A 757 5.85 12.75 15.78
N ARG A 758 5.79 14.09 15.77
CA ARG A 758 6.89 14.95 15.30
C ARG A 758 8.22 14.71 16.02
N HIS A 759 8.19 14.21 17.25
CA HIS A 759 9.40 13.84 17.98
C HIS A 759 10.13 12.67 17.30
N PHE A 760 9.40 11.76 16.65
CA PHE A 760 9.97 10.67 15.85
C PHE A 760 10.86 11.21 14.73
N LEU A 761 10.42 12.24 14.01
CA LEU A 761 11.21 12.87 12.94
C LEU A 761 12.37 13.68 13.50
N MET A 762 12.11 14.53 14.50
CA MET A 762 13.09 15.49 15.01
C MET A 762 14.26 14.85 15.76
N ASN A 763 14.04 13.66 16.34
CA ASN A 763 15.04 12.93 17.12
C ASN A 763 15.33 11.54 16.52
N PHE A 764 15.05 11.36 15.22
CA PHE A 764 15.24 10.07 14.56
C PHE A 764 16.68 9.55 14.71
N SER A 765 17.69 10.42 14.64
CA SER A 765 19.12 10.06 14.75
C SER A 765 19.50 9.42 16.07
N ASN A 766 18.77 9.74 17.15
CA ASN A 766 19.08 9.28 18.51
C ASN A 766 17.98 8.37 19.08
N LEU A 767 16.96 8.05 18.27
CA LEU A 767 15.75 7.36 18.72
C LEU A 767 16.05 6.00 19.36
N PHE A 768 17.07 5.28 18.86
CA PHE A 768 17.46 3.95 19.34
C PHE A 768 18.87 3.90 19.95
N GLU A 769 19.44 5.05 20.34
CA GLU A 769 20.81 5.14 20.87
C GLU A 769 21.02 4.24 22.12
N ASN A 770 20.03 4.23 23.02
CA ASN A 770 20.05 3.42 24.24
C ASN A 770 20.00 1.90 24.01
N ILE A 771 19.53 1.46 22.84
CA ILE A 771 19.45 0.04 22.46
C ILE A 771 20.71 -0.38 21.72
N THR A 772 21.18 0.45 20.80
CA THR A 772 22.37 0.18 19.98
C THR A 772 23.63 0.08 20.82
N GLN A 773 23.86 0.99 21.78
CA GLN A 773 25.01 0.90 22.68
C GLN A 773 25.05 -0.41 23.49
N LYS A 774 23.90 -0.88 23.96
CA LYS A 774 23.79 -2.16 24.70
C LYS A 774 23.96 -3.37 23.79
N ARG A 775 23.49 -3.29 22.54
CA ARG A 775 23.64 -4.34 21.53
C ARG A 775 25.08 -4.49 21.08
N ASP A 776 25.81 -3.40 20.87
CA ASP A 776 27.22 -3.42 20.50
C ASP A 776 28.11 -3.99 21.63
N LEU A 777 27.81 -3.64 22.89
CA LEU A 777 28.43 -4.24 24.07
C LEU A 777 28.19 -5.76 24.17
N LEU A 778 26.94 -6.22 24.01
CA LEU A 778 26.57 -7.64 24.02
C LEU A 778 27.13 -8.41 22.81
N TRP A 779 27.36 -7.72 21.70
CA TRP A 779 27.93 -8.31 20.48
C TRP A 779 29.45 -8.44 20.58
N SER A 780 30.15 -7.45 21.15
CA SER A 780 31.61 -7.50 21.38
C SER A 780 32.04 -8.63 22.32
N LEU A 781 31.16 -9.06 23.23
CA LEU A 781 31.39 -10.15 24.19
C LEU A 781 31.09 -11.55 23.63
N CYS A 782 30.50 -11.67 22.44
CA CYS A 782 30.05 -12.95 21.87
C CYS A 782 30.55 -13.11 20.43
N GLN A 783 31.83 -13.45 20.27
CA GLN A 783 32.41 -13.88 18.99
C GLN A 783 32.27 -15.39 18.71
N GLU A 784 31.35 -16.09 19.38
CA GLU A 784 31.02 -17.48 19.06
C GLU A 784 29.59 -17.64 18.51
N PRO A 785 29.40 -18.31 17.36
CA PRO A 785 28.08 -18.51 16.74
C PRO A 785 27.11 -19.35 17.58
N ALA A 786 27.56 -19.94 18.69
CA ALA A 786 26.75 -20.72 19.62
C ALA A 786 25.87 -19.88 20.58
N LEU A 787 26.17 -18.58 20.78
CA LEU A 787 25.50 -17.73 21.78
C LEU A 787 24.35 -16.86 21.24
N LEU A 788 24.04 -16.92 19.94
CA LEU A 788 22.90 -16.24 19.30
C LEU A 788 21.53 -16.57 19.93
N LYS A 789 21.39 -17.72 20.61
CA LYS A 789 20.17 -18.13 21.32
C LYS A 789 19.86 -17.26 22.55
N VAL A 790 20.88 -16.71 23.18
CA VAL A 790 20.73 -15.98 24.45
C VAL A 790 20.39 -14.52 24.19
N GLN A 791 20.82 -13.95 23.06
CA GLN A 791 20.57 -12.56 22.69
C GLN A 791 19.11 -12.22 22.39
N SER A 792 18.34 -13.02 21.62
CA SER A 792 16.93 -12.67 21.34
C SER A 792 16.02 -12.82 22.57
N ILE A 793 16.36 -13.77 23.45
CA ILE A 793 15.68 -14.00 24.72
C ILE A 793 16.02 -12.89 25.70
N ILE A 794 17.29 -12.50 25.84
CA ILE A 794 17.71 -11.38 26.69
C ILE A 794 17.17 -10.05 26.18
N ILE A 795 17.16 -9.80 24.86
CA ILE A 795 16.58 -8.59 24.28
C ILE A 795 15.07 -8.56 24.50
N SER A 796 14.35 -9.67 24.27
CA SER A 796 12.91 -9.75 24.54
C SER A 796 12.60 -9.57 26.02
N ILE A 797 13.37 -10.20 26.92
CA ILE A 797 13.22 -10.07 28.37
C ILE A 797 13.58 -8.66 28.84
N LEU A 798 14.63 -8.03 28.33
CA LEU A 798 14.99 -6.65 28.67
C LEU A 798 13.94 -5.65 28.14
N THR A 799 13.43 -5.86 26.92
CA THR A 799 12.35 -5.04 26.36
C THR A 799 11.08 -5.21 27.17
N TRP A 800 10.79 -6.43 27.63
CA TRP A 800 9.64 -6.73 28.48
C TRP A 800 9.80 -6.15 29.90
N ILE A 801 10.99 -6.26 30.51
CA ILE A 801 11.30 -5.67 31.83
C ILE A 801 11.27 -4.14 31.76
N ILE A 802 11.77 -3.52 30.70
CA ILE A 802 11.72 -2.07 30.50
C ILE A 802 10.26 -1.61 30.28
N CYS A 803 9.49 -2.32 29.46
CA CYS A 803 8.05 -2.07 29.30
C CYS A 803 7.27 -2.24 30.61
N TRP A 804 7.62 -3.25 31.43
CA TRP A 804 6.95 -3.53 32.70
C TRP A 804 7.30 -2.51 33.79
N LYS A 805 8.55 -2.04 33.85
CA LYS A 805 9.00 -1.00 34.79
C LYS A 805 8.49 0.41 34.45
N GLN A 806 8.03 0.64 33.21
CA GLN A 806 7.42 1.91 32.78
C GLN A 806 5.87 1.86 32.78
N GLN A 807 5.28 0.67 32.93
CA GLN A 807 3.83 0.50 33.13
C GLN A 807 3.41 0.53 34.61
N LEU A 808 4.35 0.30 35.53
CA LEU A 808 4.28 0.72 36.94
C LEU A 808 4.65 2.20 37.03
#